data_AF-A0AA88TMI5-F1
#
_entry.id   AF-A0AA88TMI5-F1
#
_cell.length_a   1.000
_cell.length_b   1.000
_cell.length_c   1.000
_cell.angle_alpha   90.00
_cell.angle_beta   90.00
_cell.angle_gamma   90.00
#
_symmetry.space_group_name_H-M   'P 1'
#
loop_
_entity.id
_entity.type
_entity.pdbx_description
1 polymer ?
#
loop_
_entity_poly.entity_id
_entity_poly.type
_entity_poly.pdbx_seq_one_letter_code
_entity_poly.pdbx_strand_id
1 'polypeptide(L)'
;MSVSPDKRRKMESALEQIKKYTVVVADTGDFNAIEEYKPQDATTNPSLILAAAKMPTYQHLVEQAIKYGMSNSGSEEEQVTNAMDKLFVNFGLEILKKVPGRVSTEVDARLSFDKDEMVSRARKLISLYEEAGVSKERILIKLSSTWEGIQAGQELEEKHGIHCNMTLLFSFAQAVACAEAKVTLISPFVGRILDWYKENTDRKNYEPHEDPGVVSVTKIYNYYKKFNYPTVVMGASFRNTGEVKALAGCDLLTISPGLLGELSQDHSAVTCSLTPQGAKECDLEQLHMDEKTFRWLHNEDRMAVEKLSDGIRKFAADAIKLETMIKERMFNVKNGKYNKRKIFCKRRGGIRRLGQSTAMMRPNLSWGVWVLAVSLLPLPQITAGSILGAAVNIELLDQDRSQQVRAHYSLVSSLPCPTLDDLCHEGNCIDQLSSSPVIGVLPSSGWCLHQWQKNIPKNHTSIFQLRSDRAVSLYSAADLSVRSDTKHVNQPPYVALPPPVRLQTACSQEIPVNVMDLDGDEIRCRYKKTDLGELLQLNEETCTLLYDGGAYLGQYSVEIMVEDFPPSVKNQIHSEAKPFSTISVHLLITVENGAGCSVVPEFTGVSPVGGAVIHVLPFEEVHVNITIDSRVQSVSEIAVIGPPGLFISPMEIGPNFQSSVTLSWVRGPNQFAHLLSICFTANTQSLQSNIRCIWLQQTQTDPLPPGTELKCKERELQMSLVLPISFMENLHFSDLQLNDPTCPVFYNSTHVIATFPLTGCGTKRMHLGSELLYTNTLRSINPNSTISRVATLLLPLACRIPGQQAKSPAFKITIPEEVKTFGAVSFWLEFHPPGEGPLAKETRVPRLRALPAVRAARDLRVTDKMEMLDLHVFSNCSLARAELIVGRCIESETEDFTNSKPLLNQGCASGNGTLEILISTSTVRVFRLYLNSLGIKGDTMYVECVVHLCVTTKQTDRCSDPCTETPDPTIIESILTRSYTVQSGPVPLIKVTEPSTTTANPTRTANPVTQPSTSQVTTSASRALDTGALWVITVSLLVLMLLP
;
A
#
# COMPACT_ATOMS: atom_id res chain seq x y z
N MET A 1 13.09 42.56 4.56
CA MET A 1 12.23 43.66 5.05
C MET A 1 10.84 43.09 5.32
N SER A 2 10.45 42.92 6.58
CA SER A 2 9.12 42.41 6.94
C SER A 2 8.07 43.51 6.77
N VAL A 3 7.14 43.28 5.86
CA VAL A 3 6.02 44.19 5.59
C VAL A 3 4.98 44.03 6.70
N SER A 4 4.58 45.15 7.32
CA SER A 4 3.57 45.19 8.39
C SER A 4 2.24 44.51 7.98
N PRO A 5 1.51 43.86 8.90
CA PRO A 5 0.20 43.24 8.64
C PRO A 5 -0.81 44.18 7.96
N ASP A 6 -0.77 45.48 8.28
CA ASP A 6 -1.62 46.50 7.67
C ASP A 6 -1.28 46.79 6.19
N LYS A 7 -0.02 46.56 5.78
CA LYS A 7 0.37 46.64 4.37
C LYS A 7 0.02 45.36 3.59
N ARG A 8 -0.01 44.17 4.21
CA ARG A 8 -0.52 42.93 3.57
C ARG A 8 -2.00 43.05 3.20
N ARG A 9 -2.80 43.70 4.06
CA ARG A 9 -4.23 44.00 3.77
C ARG A 9 -4.47 44.94 2.59
N LYS A 10 -3.44 45.65 2.11
CA LYS A 10 -3.49 46.56 0.94
C LYS A 10 -2.92 45.94 -0.35
N MET A 11 -2.25 44.79 -0.28
CA MET A 11 -1.71 44.13 -1.47
C MET A 11 -2.74 43.15 -2.03
N GLU A 12 -3.03 43.28 -3.32
CA GLU A 12 -3.92 42.39 -4.06
C GLU A 12 -3.37 40.96 -4.07
N SER A 13 -4.22 39.96 -3.84
CA SER A 13 -3.80 38.56 -3.84
C SER A 13 -3.44 38.09 -5.26
N ALA A 14 -2.67 37.02 -5.37
CA ALA A 14 -2.31 36.41 -6.65
C ALA A 14 -3.57 35.98 -7.42
N LEU A 15 -4.60 35.49 -6.72
CA LEU A 15 -5.90 35.17 -7.33
C LEU A 15 -6.55 36.38 -8.02
N GLU A 16 -6.61 37.53 -7.33
CA GLU A 16 -7.20 38.75 -7.89
C GLU A 16 -6.33 39.34 -9.01
N GLN A 17 -5.01 39.21 -8.94
CA GLN A 17 -4.11 39.56 -10.04
C GLN A 17 -4.33 38.66 -11.27
N ILE A 18 -4.50 37.35 -11.10
CA ILE A 18 -4.76 36.40 -12.20
C ILE A 18 -6.09 36.73 -12.90
N LYS A 19 -7.14 37.09 -12.15
CA LYS A 19 -8.46 37.47 -12.69
C LYS A 19 -8.42 38.65 -13.66
N LYS A 20 -7.36 39.46 -13.66
CA LYS A 20 -7.17 40.56 -14.63
C LYS A 20 -6.78 40.09 -16.02
N TYR A 21 -6.15 38.91 -16.12
CA TYR A 21 -5.62 38.37 -17.37
C TYR A 21 -6.38 37.14 -17.84
N THR A 22 -6.97 36.39 -16.92
CA THR A 22 -7.55 35.07 -17.16
C THR A 22 -8.87 34.92 -16.43
N VAL A 23 -9.84 34.28 -17.08
CA VAL A 23 -11.12 33.94 -16.44
C VAL A 23 -10.93 32.71 -15.53
N VAL A 24 -11.18 32.90 -14.24
CA VAL A 24 -11.04 31.81 -13.25
C VAL A 24 -12.31 30.95 -13.20
N VAL A 25 -12.09 29.64 -13.27
CA VAL A 25 -13.10 28.58 -13.22
C VAL A 25 -12.81 27.68 -12.01
N ALA A 26 -13.84 27.17 -11.34
CA ALA A 26 -13.65 26.23 -10.22
C ALA A 26 -13.78 24.78 -10.67
N ASP A 27 -12.81 23.93 -10.31
CA ASP A 27 -12.82 22.49 -10.58
C ASP A 27 -13.32 21.72 -9.36
N THR A 28 -14.65 21.68 -9.17
CA THR A 28 -15.25 21.05 -7.99
C THR A 28 -16.74 20.72 -8.19
N GLY A 29 -17.20 19.66 -7.51
CA GLY A 29 -18.62 19.37 -7.30
C GLY A 29 -19.16 19.93 -5.97
N ASP A 30 -18.30 20.55 -5.15
CA ASP A 30 -18.66 21.12 -3.85
C ASP A 30 -19.10 22.59 -4.00
N PHE A 31 -20.38 22.85 -3.72
CA PHE A 31 -20.99 24.18 -3.92
C PHE A 31 -20.44 25.24 -2.96
N ASN A 32 -19.93 24.84 -1.79
CA ASN A 32 -19.39 25.79 -0.80
C ASN A 32 -18.16 26.53 -1.36
N ALA A 33 -17.27 25.81 -2.02
CA ALA A 33 -16.09 26.39 -2.65
C ALA A 33 -16.44 27.35 -3.81
N ILE A 34 -17.55 27.09 -4.51
CA ILE A 34 -18.03 27.95 -5.59
C ILE A 34 -18.55 29.28 -5.03
N GLU A 35 -19.27 29.25 -3.90
CA GLU A 35 -19.72 30.47 -3.23
C GLU A 35 -18.56 31.31 -2.68
N GLU A 36 -17.52 30.66 -2.16
CA GLU A 36 -16.36 31.32 -1.55
C GLU A 36 -15.56 32.12 -2.58
N TYR A 37 -15.20 31.49 -3.70
CA TYR A 37 -14.27 32.09 -4.68
C TYR A 37 -14.94 32.80 -5.86
N LYS A 38 -16.27 32.66 -6.00
CA LYS A 38 -17.11 33.31 -7.03
C LYS A 38 -16.53 33.18 -8.45
N PRO A 39 -16.31 31.95 -8.95
CA PRO A 39 -15.77 31.73 -10.28
C PRO A 39 -16.79 32.09 -11.38
N GLN A 40 -16.32 32.30 -12.61
CA GLN A 40 -17.19 32.59 -13.76
C GLN A 40 -17.94 31.34 -14.23
N ASP A 41 -17.19 30.25 -14.44
CA ASP A 41 -17.69 28.93 -14.84
C ASP A 41 -17.31 27.90 -13.74
N ALA A 42 -17.84 26.69 -13.83
CA ALA A 42 -17.37 25.56 -13.02
C ALA A 42 -17.29 24.26 -13.84
N THR A 43 -16.36 23.38 -13.46
CA THR A 43 -16.17 22.09 -14.13
C THR A 43 -16.42 20.93 -13.18
N THR A 44 -17.12 19.92 -13.68
CA THR A 44 -17.27 18.62 -13.01
C THR A 44 -16.63 17.51 -13.85
N ASN A 45 -16.45 16.35 -13.21
CA ASN A 45 -16.03 15.10 -13.83
C ASN A 45 -16.52 13.94 -12.93
N PRO A 46 -16.47 12.67 -13.38
CA PRO A 46 -16.98 11.54 -12.59
C PRO A 46 -16.36 11.43 -11.19
N SER A 47 -15.07 11.69 -11.04
CA SER A 47 -14.37 11.65 -9.74
C SER A 47 -14.89 12.72 -8.78
N LEU A 48 -15.14 13.94 -9.26
CA LEU A 48 -15.66 15.05 -8.46
C LEU A 48 -17.12 14.81 -8.05
N ILE A 49 -17.95 14.28 -8.96
CA ILE A 49 -19.34 13.93 -8.63
C ILE A 49 -19.38 12.77 -7.63
N LEU A 50 -18.53 11.76 -7.78
CA LEU A 50 -18.42 10.66 -6.80
C LEU A 50 -18.03 11.17 -5.41
N ALA A 51 -17.07 12.08 -5.31
CA ALA A 51 -16.66 12.67 -4.04
C ALA A 51 -17.81 13.49 -3.41
N ALA A 52 -18.47 14.34 -4.21
CA ALA A 52 -19.58 15.18 -3.74
C ALA A 52 -20.82 14.34 -3.36
N ALA A 53 -21.15 13.30 -4.12
CA ALA A 53 -22.30 12.43 -3.87
C ALA A 53 -22.20 11.62 -2.57
N LYS A 54 -20.99 11.48 -2.00
CA LYS A 54 -20.77 10.87 -0.68
C LYS A 54 -20.99 11.84 0.48
N MET A 55 -21.04 13.15 0.23
CA MET A 55 -21.20 14.15 1.28
C MET A 55 -22.65 14.14 1.82
N PRO A 56 -22.88 14.16 3.14
CA PRO A 56 -24.23 14.18 3.73
C PRO A 56 -25.10 15.33 3.20
N THR A 57 -24.51 16.51 3.01
CA THR A 57 -25.17 17.73 2.53
C THR A 57 -25.83 17.54 1.15
N TYR A 58 -25.27 16.68 0.30
CA TYR A 58 -25.70 16.49 -1.09
C TYR A 58 -26.55 15.23 -1.32
N GLN A 59 -26.87 14.48 -0.26
CA GLN A 59 -27.68 13.26 -0.36
C GLN A 59 -29.06 13.49 -0.98
N HIS A 60 -29.65 14.67 -0.76
CA HIS A 60 -30.93 15.04 -1.36
C HIS A 60 -30.90 15.04 -2.90
N LEU A 61 -29.77 15.36 -3.54
CA LEU A 61 -29.61 15.30 -4.99
C LEU A 61 -29.53 13.86 -5.50
N VAL A 62 -28.86 12.99 -4.73
CA VAL A 62 -28.77 11.55 -5.00
C VAL A 62 -30.15 10.89 -4.91
N GLU A 63 -30.92 11.22 -3.86
CA GLU A 63 -32.29 10.72 -3.68
C GLU A 63 -33.24 11.17 -4.80
N GLN A 64 -33.10 12.43 -5.26
CA GLN A 64 -33.86 12.92 -6.41
C GLN A 64 -33.53 12.17 -7.69
N ALA A 65 -32.24 11.90 -7.92
CA ALA A 65 -31.76 11.14 -9.08
C ALA A 65 -32.24 9.68 -9.06
N ILE A 66 -32.17 9.02 -7.90
CA ILE A 66 -32.72 7.67 -7.68
C ILE A 66 -34.22 7.65 -7.97
N LYS A 67 -34.97 8.60 -7.41
CA LYS A 67 -36.42 8.69 -7.62
C LYS A 67 -36.76 8.89 -9.10
N TYR A 68 -35.96 9.68 -9.81
CA TYR A 68 -36.09 9.86 -11.25
C TYR A 68 -35.83 8.54 -12.00
N GLY A 69 -34.72 7.86 -11.72
CA GLY A 69 -34.40 6.55 -12.30
C GLY A 69 -35.52 5.52 -12.10
N MET A 70 -36.01 5.37 -10.86
CA MET A 70 -37.11 4.47 -10.51
C MET A 70 -38.46 4.81 -11.18
N SER A 71 -38.65 6.07 -11.59
CA SER A 71 -39.89 6.50 -12.25
C SER A 71 -39.89 6.24 -13.76
N ASN A 72 -38.73 5.98 -14.35
CA ASN A 72 -38.60 5.63 -15.76
C ASN A 72 -38.84 4.13 -15.93
N SER A 73 -39.67 3.75 -16.92
CA SER A 73 -39.82 2.35 -17.32
C SER A 73 -38.54 1.86 -18.00
N GLY A 74 -38.18 0.60 -17.77
CA GLY A 74 -36.98 0.01 -18.37
C GLY A 74 -36.37 -1.10 -17.52
N SER A 75 -35.29 -1.69 -18.00
CA SER A 75 -34.48 -2.63 -17.22
C SER A 75 -33.86 -1.94 -15.99
N GLU A 76 -33.39 -2.72 -15.01
CA GLU A 76 -32.67 -2.16 -13.85
C GLU A 76 -31.45 -1.34 -14.28
N GLU A 77 -30.74 -1.79 -15.32
CA GLU A 77 -29.59 -1.10 -15.90
C GLU A 77 -29.99 0.24 -16.54
N GLU A 78 -31.12 0.29 -17.26
CA GLU A 78 -31.66 1.53 -17.81
C GLU A 78 -32.09 2.50 -16.71
N GLN A 79 -32.72 2.02 -15.64
CA GLN A 79 -33.12 2.84 -14.50
C GLN A 79 -31.91 3.43 -13.78
N VAL A 80 -30.85 2.64 -13.57
CA VAL A 80 -29.59 3.10 -12.97
C VAL A 80 -28.89 4.09 -13.87
N THR A 81 -28.82 3.83 -15.17
CA THR A 81 -28.25 4.77 -16.16
C THR A 81 -29.00 6.10 -16.15
N ASN A 82 -30.34 6.07 -16.10
CA ASN A 82 -31.16 7.27 -15.98
C ASN A 82 -30.94 8.02 -14.66
N ALA A 83 -30.74 7.30 -13.55
CA ALA A 83 -30.40 7.90 -12.27
C ALA A 83 -29.00 8.55 -12.31
N MET A 84 -28.01 7.89 -12.91
CA MET A 84 -26.65 8.43 -13.10
C MET A 84 -26.69 9.72 -13.92
N ASP A 85 -27.33 9.71 -15.09
CA ASP A 85 -27.45 10.90 -15.95
C ASP A 85 -28.14 12.05 -15.19
N LYS A 86 -29.23 11.74 -14.46
CA LYS A 86 -29.95 12.73 -13.66
C LYS A 86 -29.11 13.29 -12.52
N LEU A 87 -28.26 12.48 -11.90
CA LEU A 87 -27.41 12.92 -10.81
C LEU A 87 -26.41 13.98 -11.28
N PHE A 88 -25.74 13.74 -12.40
CA PHE A 88 -24.81 14.70 -13.00
C PHE A 88 -25.51 16.02 -13.34
N VAL A 89 -26.71 15.93 -13.91
CA VAL A 89 -27.54 17.11 -14.20
C VAL A 89 -27.94 17.84 -12.92
N ASN A 90 -28.39 17.14 -11.88
CA ASN A 90 -28.78 17.73 -10.59
C ASN A 90 -27.63 18.53 -9.96
N PHE A 91 -26.41 18.00 -9.96
CA PHE A 91 -25.23 18.73 -9.50
C PHE A 91 -24.97 19.97 -10.36
N GLY A 92 -25.03 19.84 -11.69
CA GLY A 92 -24.86 21.00 -12.56
C GLY A 92 -25.92 22.08 -12.37
N LEU A 93 -27.17 21.71 -12.09
CA LEU A 93 -28.24 22.66 -11.78
C LEU A 93 -27.96 23.47 -10.51
N GLU A 94 -27.46 22.83 -9.45
CA GLU A 94 -27.06 23.56 -8.23
C GLU A 94 -25.87 24.48 -8.48
N ILE A 95 -24.88 24.04 -9.26
CA ILE A 95 -23.73 24.85 -9.66
C ILE A 95 -24.17 26.10 -10.41
N LEU A 96 -25.08 25.96 -11.39
CA LEU A 96 -25.56 27.07 -12.23
C LEU A 96 -26.34 28.15 -11.46
N LYS A 97 -26.84 27.83 -10.25
CA LYS A 97 -27.43 28.83 -9.34
C LYS A 97 -26.36 29.71 -8.67
N LYS A 98 -25.10 29.26 -8.64
CA LYS A 98 -23.99 29.92 -7.95
C LYS A 98 -23.01 30.58 -8.91
N VAL A 99 -22.87 30.06 -10.14
CA VAL A 99 -22.01 30.66 -11.17
C VAL A 99 -22.80 31.47 -12.20
N PRO A 100 -22.29 32.61 -12.67
CA PRO A 100 -22.95 33.40 -13.71
C PRO A 100 -22.79 32.79 -15.11
N GLY A 101 -21.72 32.05 -15.35
CA GLY A 101 -21.39 31.44 -16.62
C GLY A 101 -21.83 29.98 -16.70
N ARG A 102 -20.97 29.10 -17.20
CA ARG A 102 -21.32 27.74 -17.65
C ARG A 102 -20.93 26.67 -16.63
N VAL A 103 -21.55 25.49 -16.76
CA VAL A 103 -21.10 24.26 -16.09
C VAL A 103 -20.65 23.23 -17.12
N SER A 104 -19.51 22.59 -16.89
CA SER A 104 -19.11 21.42 -17.68
C SER A 104 -19.61 20.13 -17.05
N THR A 105 -20.33 19.32 -17.83
CA THR A 105 -20.89 18.03 -17.42
C THR A 105 -20.37 16.94 -18.34
N GLU A 106 -19.70 15.94 -17.75
CA GLU A 106 -18.96 14.93 -18.50
C GLU A 106 -19.84 13.73 -18.89
N VAL A 107 -19.70 13.30 -20.14
CA VAL A 107 -20.29 12.04 -20.63
C VAL A 107 -19.54 10.86 -20.01
N ASP A 108 -20.23 9.73 -19.85
CA ASP A 108 -19.63 8.50 -19.36
C ASP A 108 -18.38 8.11 -20.15
N ALA A 109 -17.24 8.04 -19.45
CA ALA A 109 -15.94 7.77 -20.04
C ALA A 109 -15.85 6.39 -20.71
N ARG A 110 -16.73 5.43 -20.36
CA ARG A 110 -16.82 4.13 -21.05
C ARG A 110 -17.17 4.27 -22.53
N LEU A 111 -17.80 5.38 -22.91
CA LEU A 111 -18.19 5.69 -24.29
C LEU A 111 -17.08 6.39 -25.09
N SER A 112 -15.90 6.64 -24.51
CA SER A 112 -14.86 7.50 -25.12
C SER A 112 -14.37 7.03 -26.51
N PHE A 113 -14.62 5.79 -26.91
CA PHE A 113 -14.25 5.23 -28.21
C PHE A 113 -15.48 4.91 -29.09
N ASP A 114 -16.67 5.37 -28.70
CA ASP A 114 -17.91 5.22 -29.45
C ASP A 114 -18.52 6.61 -29.73
N LYS A 115 -18.29 7.10 -30.95
CA LYS A 115 -18.71 8.43 -31.39
C LYS A 115 -20.24 8.60 -31.26
N ASP A 116 -20.99 7.63 -31.77
CA ASP A 116 -22.44 7.77 -31.92
C ASP A 116 -23.13 7.71 -30.54
N GLU A 117 -22.63 6.84 -29.64
CA GLU A 117 -23.12 6.80 -28.26
C GLU A 117 -22.75 8.05 -27.46
N MET A 118 -21.57 8.64 -27.67
CA MET A 118 -21.23 9.94 -27.06
C MET A 118 -22.18 11.05 -27.52
N VAL A 119 -22.49 11.13 -28.82
CA VAL A 119 -23.46 12.12 -29.36
C VAL A 119 -24.85 11.88 -28.78
N SER A 120 -25.30 10.62 -28.75
CA SER A 120 -26.60 10.23 -28.18
C SER A 120 -26.70 10.63 -26.71
N ARG A 121 -25.69 10.28 -25.90
CA ARG A 121 -25.67 10.61 -24.47
C ARG A 121 -25.59 12.11 -24.21
N ALA A 122 -24.77 12.84 -24.95
CA ALA A 122 -24.66 14.30 -24.86
C ALA A 122 -26.02 14.98 -25.06
N ARG A 123 -26.76 14.57 -26.10
CA ARG A 123 -28.10 15.11 -26.39
C ARG A 123 -29.10 14.79 -25.27
N LYS A 124 -29.02 13.60 -24.68
CA LYS A 124 -29.85 13.22 -23.53
C LYS A 124 -29.53 14.07 -22.28
N LEU A 125 -28.26 14.35 -22.00
CA LEU A 125 -27.89 15.24 -20.89
C LEU A 125 -28.43 16.66 -21.11
N ILE A 126 -28.35 17.18 -22.34
CA ILE A 126 -28.93 18.48 -22.69
C ILE A 126 -30.45 18.49 -22.51
N SER A 127 -31.17 17.45 -22.95
CA SER A 127 -32.62 17.39 -22.76
C SER A 127 -33.01 17.41 -21.28
N LEU A 128 -32.25 16.74 -20.41
CA LEU A 128 -32.47 16.77 -18.96
C LEU A 128 -32.23 18.17 -18.34
N TYR A 129 -31.31 18.97 -18.89
CA TYR A 129 -31.14 20.37 -18.50
C TYR A 129 -32.29 21.24 -18.98
N GLU A 130 -32.74 21.05 -20.23
CA GLU A 130 -33.86 21.79 -20.81
C GLU A 130 -35.18 21.51 -20.07
N GLU A 131 -35.43 20.26 -19.68
CA GLU A 131 -36.54 19.86 -18.82
C GLU A 131 -36.52 20.58 -17.46
N ALA A 132 -35.33 20.92 -16.95
CA ALA A 132 -35.14 21.69 -15.73
C ALA A 132 -35.14 23.21 -15.97
N GLY A 133 -35.46 23.67 -17.19
CA GLY A 133 -35.53 25.08 -17.56
C GLY A 133 -34.17 25.74 -17.80
N VAL A 134 -33.11 24.96 -18.00
CA VAL A 134 -31.77 25.48 -18.29
C VAL A 134 -31.46 25.32 -19.77
N SER A 135 -31.12 26.44 -20.42
CA SER A 135 -30.69 26.45 -21.82
C SER A 135 -29.31 25.80 -21.98
N LYS A 136 -29.12 25.07 -23.07
CA LYS A 136 -27.83 24.47 -23.46
C LYS A 136 -26.68 25.48 -23.58
N GLU A 137 -26.95 26.77 -23.77
CA GLU A 137 -25.94 27.85 -23.76
C GLU A 137 -25.18 27.97 -22.43
N ARG A 138 -25.79 27.50 -21.32
CA ARG A 138 -25.18 27.46 -19.99
C ARG A 138 -24.38 26.16 -19.74
N ILE A 139 -24.34 25.24 -20.70
CA ILE A 139 -23.78 23.90 -20.53
C ILE A 139 -22.60 23.70 -21.49
N LEU A 140 -21.54 23.06 -21.01
CA LEU A 140 -20.50 22.46 -21.84
C LEU A 140 -20.53 20.95 -21.66
N ILE A 141 -20.84 20.21 -22.73
CA ILE A 141 -20.74 18.75 -22.69
C ILE A 141 -19.27 18.36 -22.78
N LYS A 142 -18.79 17.68 -21.75
CA LYS A 142 -17.38 17.36 -21.62
C LYS A 142 -17.12 15.94 -22.13
N LEU A 143 -16.15 15.82 -23.04
CA LEU A 143 -15.81 14.59 -23.76
C LEU A 143 -14.30 14.33 -23.71
N SER A 144 -13.90 13.06 -23.59
CA SER A 144 -12.49 12.66 -23.72
C SER A 144 -11.97 13.00 -25.12
N SER A 145 -10.76 13.56 -25.22
CA SER A 145 -10.15 13.98 -26.50
C SER A 145 -9.52 12.80 -27.27
N THR A 146 -10.25 11.69 -27.42
CA THR A 146 -9.95 10.63 -28.40
C THR A 146 -10.30 11.12 -29.80
N TRP A 147 -9.91 10.38 -30.86
CA TRP A 147 -10.35 10.73 -32.21
C TRP A 147 -11.89 10.73 -32.28
N GLU A 148 -12.51 9.67 -31.78
CA GLU A 148 -13.95 9.46 -31.76
C GLU A 148 -14.66 10.56 -30.95
N GLY A 149 -14.07 10.97 -29.83
CA GLY A 149 -14.60 12.06 -28.99
C GLY A 149 -14.52 13.41 -29.67
N ILE A 150 -13.43 13.70 -30.40
CA ILE A 150 -13.29 14.94 -31.18
C ILE A 150 -14.30 14.98 -32.32
N GLN A 151 -14.50 13.86 -33.03
CA GLN A 151 -15.51 13.77 -34.08
C GLN A 151 -16.94 13.88 -33.52
N ALA A 152 -17.20 13.36 -32.31
CA ALA A 152 -18.46 13.55 -31.62
C ALA A 152 -18.67 15.04 -31.23
N GLY A 153 -17.63 15.69 -30.71
CA GLY A 153 -17.64 17.13 -30.40
C GLY A 153 -17.92 17.99 -31.63
N GLN A 154 -17.27 17.70 -32.75
CA GLN A 154 -17.52 18.38 -34.03
C GLN A 154 -19.00 18.28 -34.43
N GLU A 155 -19.58 17.07 -34.37
CA GLU A 155 -20.97 16.83 -34.73
C GLU A 155 -21.95 17.54 -33.79
N LEU A 156 -21.68 17.52 -32.48
CA LEU A 156 -22.49 18.21 -31.47
C LEU A 156 -22.51 19.73 -31.70
N GLU A 157 -21.36 20.33 -32.00
CA GLU A 157 -21.26 21.76 -32.27
C GLU A 157 -21.95 22.12 -33.59
N GLU A 158 -21.60 21.43 -34.68
CA GLU A 158 -22.05 21.79 -36.04
C GLU A 158 -23.53 21.47 -36.29
N LYS A 159 -24.00 20.29 -35.89
CA LYS A 159 -25.36 19.82 -36.21
C LYS A 159 -26.38 20.11 -35.13
N HIS A 160 -25.95 20.15 -33.87
CA HIS A 160 -26.86 20.26 -32.72
C HIS A 160 -26.72 21.59 -31.97
N GLY A 161 -25.68 22.37 -32.23
CA GLY A 161 -25.36 23.58 -31.46
C GLY A 161 -25.26 23.26 -29.97
N ILE A 162 -24.60 22.15 -29.63
CA ILE A 162 -24.31 21.74 -28.26
C ILE A 162 -22.82 21.99 -28.06
N HIS A 163 -22.50 22.90 -27.14
CA HIS A 163 -21.13 23.31 -26.91
C HIS A 163 -20.34 22.28 -26.11
N CYS A 164 -19.12 21.99 -26.56
CA CYS A 164 -18.29 20.93 -26.02
C CYS A 164 -17.04 21.45 -25.30
N ASN A 165 -16.65 20.72 -24.25
CA ASN A 165 -15.38 20.84 -23.54
C ASN A 165 -14.54 19.57 -23.78
N MET A 166 -13.52 19.66 -24.61
CA MET A 166 -12.65 18.51 -24.90
C MET A 166 -11.58 18.36 -23.80
N THR A 167 -11.70 17.32 -22.99
CA THR A 167 -10.86 17.04 -21.81
C THR A 167 -9.86 15.91 -22.05
N LEU A 168 -8.99 15.61 -21.08
CA LEU A 168 -7.93 14.60 -21.22
C LEU A 168 -7.05 14.89 -22.45
N LEU A 169 -6.78 16.17 -22.69
CA LEU A 169 -5.97 16.64 -23.80
C LEU A 169 -4.52 16.77 -23.32
N PHE A 170 -3.62 16.02 -23.95
CA PHE A 170 -2.21 15.91 -23.56
C PHE A 170 -1.27 16.22 -24.72
N SER A 171 -1.49 15.58 -25.87
CA SER A 171 -0.67 15.74 -27.07
C SER A 171 -1.04 16.97 -27.87
N PHE A 172 -0.07 17.48 -28.63
CA PHE A 172 -0.30 18.53 -29.60
C PHE A 172 -1.24 18.10 -30.74
N ALA A 173 -1.21 16.81 -31.13
CA ALA A 173 -2.12 16.27 -32.16
C ALA A 173 -3.59 16.43 -31.77
N GLN A 174 -3.93 16.14 -30.50
CA GLN A 174 -5.28 16.39 -29.96
C GLN A 174 -5.65 17.87 -30.01
N ALA A 175 -4.74 18.76 -29.65
CA ALA A 175 -4.99 20.20 -29.72
C ALA A 175 -5.28 20.66 -31.16
N VAL A 176 -4.50 20.22 -32.14
CA VAL A 176 -4.76 20.59 -33.54
C VAL A 176 -6.11 20.04 -34.03
N ALA A 177 -6.39 18.75 -33.77
CA ALA A 177 -7.64 18.12 -34.19
C ALA A 177 -8.87 18.79 -33.56
N CYS A 178 -8.81 19.17 -32.26
CA CYS A 178 -9.88 19.92 -31.61
C CYS A 178 -10.11 21.30 -32.26
N ALA A 179 -9.03 21.99 -32.65
CA ALA A 179 -9.09 23.29 -33.28
C ALA A 179 -9.78 23.22 -34.66
N GLU A 180 -9.44 22.20 -35.46
CA GLU A 180 -10.05 21.96 -36.77
C GLU A 180 -11.50 21.50 -36.67
N ALA A 181 -11.84 20.73 -35.62
CA ALA A 181 -13.21 20.36 -35.27
C ALA A 181 -14.06 21.55 -34.76
N LYS A 182 -13.43 22.71 -34.49
CA LYS A 182 -14.07 23.94 -34.02
C LYS A 182 -14.90 23.74 -32.75
N VAL A 183 -14.44 22.88 -31.86
CA VAL A 183 -15.06 22.72 -30.53
C VAL A 183 -15.00 24.03 -29.75
N THR A 184 -15.97 24.30 -28.89
CA THR A 184 -16.06 25.56 -28.14
C THR A 184 -14.88 25.74 -27.21
N LEU A 185 -14.49 24.68 -26.49
CA LEU A 185 -13.46 24.76 -25.47
C LEU A 185 -12.62 23.47 -25.40
N ILE A 186 -11.33 23.62 -25.07
CA ILE A 186 -10.44 22.52 -24.72
C ILE A 186 -9.92 22.68 -23.29
N SER A 187 -9.74 21.55 -22.59
CA SER A 187 -9.12 21.47 -21.26
C SER A 187 -7.79 20.71 -21.31
N PRO A 188 -6.69 21.31 -21.80
CA PRO A 188 -5.36 20.70 -21.74
C PRO A 188 -4.87 20.58 -20.30
N PHE A 189 -4.38 19.39 -19.94
CA PHE A 189 -3.96 19.09 -18.57
C PHE A 189 -2.52 19.49 -18.33
N VAL A 190 -2.22 20.04 -17.15
CA VAL A 190 -0.88 20.48 -16.75
C VAL A 190 -0.24 19.47 -15.79
N GLY A 191 -0.79 19.34 -14.60
CA GLY A 191 -0.19 18.57 -13.51
C GLY A 191 -0.11 17.07 -13.77
N ARG A 192 -1.03 16.47 -14.56
CA ARG A 192 -0.88 15.06 -14.97
C ARG A 192 0.28 14.84 -15.95
N ILE A 193 0.66 15.87 -16.71
CA ILE A 193 1.87 15.83 -17.53
C ILE A 193 3.09 15.87 -16.59
N LEU A 194 3.12 16.80 -15.63
CA LEU A 194 4.18 16.85 -14.60
C LEU A 194 4.35 15.50 -13.88
N ASP A 195 3.26 14.88 -13.44
CA ASP A 195 3.30 13.58 -12.77
C ASP A 195 4.01 12.52 -13.63
N TRP A 196 3.68 12.45 -14.93
CA TRP A 196 4.29 11.51 -15.85
C TRP A 196 5.80 11.71 -15.96
N TYR A 197 6.23 12.96 -16.13
CA TYR A 197 7.65 13.29 -16.29
C TYR A 197 8.44 13.04 -15.00
N LYS A 198 7.86 13.33 -13.83
CA LYS A 198 8.48 12.98 -12.54
C LYS A 198 8.59 11.48 -12.35
N GLU A 199 7.67 10.68 -12.87
CA GLU A 199 7.71 9.22 -12.75
C GLU A 199 8.71 8.61 -13.75
N ASN A 200 8.73 9.10 -14.99
CA ASN A 200 9.40 8.45 -16.12
C ASN A 200 10.76 9.08 -16.52
N THR A 201 11.21 10.13 -15.84
CA THR A 201 12.50 10.79 -16.11
C THR A 201 13.30 11.02 -14.83
N ASP A 202 14.62 11.22 -14.94
CA ASP A 202 15.49 11.50 -13.79
C ASP A 202 15.21 12.85 -13.14
N ARG A 203 14.65 13.80 -13.89
CA ARG A 203 14.32 15.14 -13.40
C ARG A 203 13.02 15.11 -12.58
N LYS A 204 13.15 15.30 -11.27
CA LYS A 204 12.01 15.30 -10.33
C LYS A 204 11.49 16.69 -9.94
N ASN A 205 12.25 17.73 -10.23
CA ASN A 205 11.92 19.12 -9.93
C ASN A 205 11.94 19.98 -11.19
N TYR A 206 10.92 20.83 -11.34
CA TYR A 206 10.72 21.69 -12.50
C TYR A 206 10.40 23.09 -11.98
N GLU A 207 11.09 24.10 -12.50
CA GLU A 207 10.68 25.48 -12.29
C GLU A 207 9.38 25.75 -13.06
N PRO A 208 8.54 26.72 -12.65
CA PRO A 208 7.20 26.90 -13.21
C PRO A 208 7.14 27.00 -14.75
N HIS A 209 8.12 27.66 -15.38
CA HIS A 209 8.17 27.81 -16.84
C HIS A 209 8.82 26.61 -17.56
N GLU A 210 9.48 25.72 -16.83
CA GLU A 210 10.08 24.50 -17.35
C GLU A 210 9.19 23.27 -17.11
N ASP A 211 8.08 23.45 -16.38
CA ASP A 211 7.08 22.41 -16.17
C ASP A 211 6.54 21.92 -17.53
N PRO A 212 6.61 20.61 -17.82
CA PRO A 212 6.24 20.08 -19.14
C PRO A 212 4.76 20.27 -19.46
N GLY A 213 3.89 20.35 -18.46
CA GLY A 213 2.48 20.69 -18.62
C GLY A 213 2.28 22.16 -18.96
N VAL A 214 2.98 23.07 -18.29
CA VAL A 214 2.97 24.50 -18.61
C VAL A 214 3.49 24.74 -20.03
N VAL A 215 4.57 24.07 -20.41
CA VAL A 215 5.13 24.12 -21.78
C VAL A 215 4.11 23.64 -22.80
N SER A 216 3.41 22.53 -22.52
CA SER A 216 2.37 21.98 -23.40
C SER A 216 1.23 22.99 -23.61
N VAL A 217 0.64 23.54 -22.54
CA VAL A 217 -0.46 24.52 -22.64
C VAL A 217 0.00 25.81 -23.32
N THR A 218 1.22 26.27 -23.04
CA THR A 218 1.80 27.46 -23.70
C THR A 218 1.90 27.25 -25.21
N LYS A 219 2.40 26.10 -25.65
CA LYS A 219 2.47 25.75 -27.08
C LYS A 219 1.09 25.71 -27.73
N ILE A 220 0.10 25.13 -27.06
CA ILE A 220 -1.28 25.03 -27.55
C ILE A 220 -1.92 26.42 -27.67
N TYR A 221 -1.82 27.24 -26.61
CA TYR A 221 -2.35 28.61 -26.62
C TYR A 221 -1.74 29.43 -27.76
N ASN A 222 -0.42 29.39 -27.90
CA ASN A 222 0.28 30.13 -28.95
C ASN A 222 -0.16 29.68 -30.35
N TYR A 223 -0.30 28.37 -30.58
CA TYR A 223 -0.82 27.84 -31.84
C TYR A 223 -2.25 28.35 -32.13
N TYR A 224 -3.13 28.29 -31.15
CA TYR A 224 -4.53 28.69 -31.30
C TYR A 224 -4.66 30.18 -31.62
N LYS A 225 -3.97 31.05 -30.88
CA LYS A 225 -4.01 32.50 -31.09
C LYS A 225 -3.26 32.91 -32.36
N LYS A 226 -2.15 32.23 -32.72
CA LYS A 226 -1.44 32.49 -33.99
C LYS A 226 -2.35 32.26 -35.19
N PHE A 227 -3.06 31.13 -35.23
CA PHE A 227 -3.91 30.75 -36.37
C PHE A 227 -5.37 31.16 -36.23
N ASN A 228 -5.73 31.99 -35.23
CA ASN A 228 -7.07 32.52 -35.00
C ASN A 228 -8.15 31.44 -34.81
N TYR A 229 -7.81 30.33 -34.17
CA TYR A 229 -8.84 29.35 -33.81
C TYR A 229 -9.75 29.92 -32.71
N PRO A 230 -11.09 29.82 -32.85
CA PRO A 230 -12.04 30.40 -31.91
C PRO A 230 -12.18 29.59 -30.62
N THR A 231 -11.71 28.34 -30.61
CA THR A 231 -11.74 27.44 -29.46
C THR A 231 -11.03 28.07 -28.26
N VAL A 232 -11.72 28.06 -27.12
CA VAL A 232 -11.23 28.58 -25.85
C VAL A 232 -10.22 27.61 -25.23
N VAL A 233 -9.07 28.12 -24.78
CA VAL A 233 -8.05 27.31 -24.10
C VAL A 233 -8.21 27.44 -22.59
N MET A 234 -8.58 26.34 -21.92
CA MET A 234 -8.74 26.30 -20.47
C MET A 234 -7.71 25.37 -19.82
N GLY A 235 -6.63 25.91 -19.26
CA GLY A 235 -5.65 25.07 -18.55
C GLY A 235 -6.29 24.37 -17.34
N ALA A 236 -6.00 23.08 -17.14
CA ALA A 236 -6.63 22.25 -16.12
C ALA A 236 -5.65 21.32 -15.39
N SER A 237 -6.11 20.73 -14.27
CA SER A 237 -5.40 19.71 -13.50
C SER A 237 -4.06 20.15 -12.89
N PHE A 238 -4.05 21.25 -12.14
CA PHE A 238 -2.83 21.78 -11.49
C PHE A 238 -2.36 20.94 -10.28
N ARG A 239 -1.05 20.94 -9.99
CA ARG A 239 -0.45 20.41 -8.75
C ARG A 239 -0.05 21.50 -7.78
N ASN A 240 0.28 22.69 -8.28
CA ASN A 240 0.80 23.78 -7.47
C ASN A 240 0.45 25.16 -8.06
N THR A 241 0.56 26.20 -7.25
CA THR A 241 0.26 27.59 -7.67
C THR A 241 1.28 28.17 -8.66
N GLY A 242 2.48 27.60 -8.74
CA GLY A 242 3.51 27.98 -9.71
C GLY A 242 3.04 27.76 -11.15
N GLU A 243 2.50 26.57 -11.44
CA GLU A 243 1.91 26.23 -12.74
C GLU A 243 0.79 27.20 -13.14
N VAL A 244 -0.11 27.53 -12.20
CA VAL A 244 -1.23 28.46 -12.46
C VAL A 244 -0.71 29.85 -12.84
N LYS A 245 0.26 30.38 -12.08
CA LYS A 245 0.84 31.70 -12.34
C LYS A 245 1.61 31.74 -13.66
N ALA A 246 2.33 30.66 -13.99
CA ALA A 246 3.07 30.55 -15.24
C ALA A 246 2.17 30.55 -16.49
N LEU A 247 0.87 30.25 -16.32
CA LEU A 247 -0.14 30.30 -17.37
C LEU A 247 -1.08 31.50 -17.27
N ALA A 248 -0.77 32.50 -16.44
CA ALA A 248 -1.55 33.74 -16.40
C ALA A 248 -1.57 34.41 -17.79
N GLY A 249 -2.76 34.72 -18.29
CA GLY A 249 -3.02 35.18 -19.67
C GLY A 249 -3.63 34.10 -20.59
N CYS A 250 -3.70 32.84 -20.14
CA CYS A 250 -4.56 31.83 -20.77
C CYS A 250 -6.02 32.31 -20.73
N ASP A 251 -6.87 31.84 -21.66
CA ASP A 251 -8.27 32.33 -21.73
C ASP A 251 -8.99 32.03 -20.40
N LEU A 252 -8.95 30.76 -20.00
CA LEU A 252 -9.51 30.27 -18.74
C LEU A 252 -8.48 29.40 -18.00
N LEU A 253 -8.60 29.33 -16.68
CA LEU A 253 -7.91 28.32 -15.85
C LEU A 253 -8.92 27.72 -14.88
N THR A 254 -9.09 26.39 -14.92
CA THR A 254 -9.93 25.68 -13.96
C THR A 254 -9.08 25.14 -12.82
N ILE A 255 -9.33 25.65 -11.61
CA ILE A 255 -8.44 25.51 -10.45
C ILE A 255 -9.23 24.85 -9.31
N SER A 256 -8.60 23.90 -8.62
CA SER A 256 -9.21 23.22 -7.48
C SER A 256 -9.38 24.17 -6.28
N PRO A 257 -10.36 23.93 -5.38
CA PRO A 257 -10.58 24.78 -4.21
C PRO A 257 -9.33 24.97 -3.33
N GLY A 258 -8.51 23.92 -3.15
CA GLY A 258 -7.28 24.01 -2.37
C GLY A 258 -6.29 25.04 -2.94
N LEU A 259 -6.05 24.99 -4.25
CA LEU A 259 -5.15 25.93 -4.92
C LEU A 259 -5.75 27.35 -5.03
N LEU A 260 -7.07 27.48 -5.15
CA LEU A 260 -7.75 28.78 -5.03
C LEU A 260 -7.53 29.40 -3.65
N GLY A 261 -7.61 28.60 -2.60
CA GLY A 261 -7.28 29.00 -1.24
C GLY A 261 -5.84 29.49 -1.11
N GLU A 262 -4.87 28.74 -1.63
CA GLU A 262 -3.45 29.15 -1.65
C GLU A 262 -3.23 30.46 -2.41
N LEU A 263 -3.80 30.61 -3.61
CA LEU A 263 -3.68 31.83 -4.43
C LEU A 263 -4.36 33.05 -3.79
N SER A 264 -5.42 32.83 -3.00
CA SER A 264 -6.10 33.90 -2.27
C SER A 264 -5.26 34.46 -1.11
N GLN A 265 -4.38 33.65 -0.55
CA GLN A 265 -3.49 34.00 0.56
C GLN A 265 -2.10 34.48 0.10
N ASP A 266 -1.75 34.20 -1.16
CA ASP A 266 -0.51 34.63 -1.78
C ASP A 266 -0.61 36.09 -2.26
N HIS A 267 0.39 36.91 -1.96
CA HIS A 267 0.48 38.32 -2.37
C HIS A 267 1.72 38.62 -3.23
N SER A 268 2.38 37.59 -3.77
CA SER A 268 3.44 37.75 -4.76
C SER A 268 2.89 38.36 -6.05
N ALA A 269 3.74 39.08 -6.78
CA ALA A 269 3.37 39.67 -8.05
C ALA A 269 3.18 38.58 -9.11
N VAL A 270 2.10 38.67 -9.90
CA VAL A 270 1.82 37.77 -11.02
C VAL A 270 2.04 38.52 -12.34
N THR A 271 2.89 37.98 -13.20
CA THR A 271 3.13 38.49 -14.55
C THR A 271 2.30 37.74 -15.58
N CYS A 272 1.67 38.47 -16.51
CA CYS A 272 1.00 37.88 -17.64
C CYS A 272 2.03 37.22 -18.56
N SER A 273 1.97 35.89 -18.70
CA SER A 273 2.93 35.08 -19.44
C SER A 273 2.44 34.76 -20.86
N LEU A 274 1.12 34.71 -21.07
CA LEU A 274 0.49 34.37 -22.34
C LEU A 274 -0.28 35.57 -22.90
N THR A 275 0.02 35.98 -24.14
CA THR A 275 -0.71 37.08 -24.80
C THR A 275 -0.99 36.75 -26.27
N PRO A 276 -2.13 37.22 -26.84
CA PRO A 276 -2.41 37.03 -28.26
C PRO A 276 -1.35 37.66 -29.17
N GLN A 277 -0.77 38.81 -28.77
CA GLN A 277 0.29 39.47 -29.52
C GLN A 277 1.56 38.61 -29.56
N GLY A 278 2.02 38.10 -28.41
CA GLY A 278 3.19 37.21 -28.36
C GLY A 278 2.98 35.92 -29.14
N ALA A 279 1.76 35.38 -29.14
CA ALA A 279 1.43 34.20 -29.93
C ALA A 279 1.56 34.43 -31.45
N LYS A 280 1.26 35.64 -31.96
CA LYS A 280 1.41 35.99 -33.38
C LYS A 280 2.87 36.01 -33.84
N GLU A 281 3.78 36.30 -32.92
CA GLU A 281 5.23 36.36 -33.18
C GLU A 281 5.91 34.98 -33.10
N CYS A 282 5.23 33.95 -32.58
CA CYS A 282 5.79 32.61 -32.43
C CYS A 282 6.06 31.93 -33.79
N ASP A 283 7.19 31.25 -33.93
CA ASP A 283 7.54 30.46 -35.12
C ASP A 283 6.91 29.06 -35.10
N LEU A 284 5.61 29.00 -35.43
CA LEU A 284 4.81 27.77 -35.56
C LEU A 284 4.22 27.64 -36.96
N GLU A 285 4.19 26.44 -37.52
CA GLU A 285 3.52 26.12 -38.80
C GLU A 285 2.12 25.56 -38.56
N GLN A 286 1.20 25.83 -39.50
CA GLN A 286 -0.16 25.30 -39.43
C GLN A 286 -0.17 23.83 -39.87
N LEU A 287 -0.78 22.97 -39.06
CA LEU A 287 -0.91 21.54 -39.32
C LEU A 287 -2.36 21.18 -39.64
N HIS A 288 -2.55 20.12 -40.43
CA HIS A 288 -3.84 19.51 -40.71
C HIS A 288 -3.92 18.09 -40.14
N MET A 289 -5.00 17.76 -39.43
CA MET A 289 -5.24 16.45 -38.81
C MET A 289 -6.38 15.69 -39.49
N ASP A 290 -6.02 14.75 -40.35
CA ASP A 290 -6.88 13.60 -40.64
C ASP A 290 -6.67 12.48 -39.62
N GLU A 291 -7.51 11.43 -39.65
CA GLU A 291 -7.48 10.37 -38.65
C GLU A 291 -6.12 9.67 -38.56
N LYS A 292 -5.52 9.33 -39.71
CA LYS A 292 -4.24 8.64 -39.76
C LYS A 292 -3.12 9.51 -39.18
N THR A 293 -3.12 10.80 -39.50
CA THR A 293 -2.10 11.74 -39.02
C THR A 293 -2.27 12.01 -37.53
N PHE A 294 -3.52 12.16 -37.08
CA PHE A 294 -3.85 12.25 -35.66
C PHE A 294 -3.36 11.02 -34.90
N ARG A 295 -3.72 9.81 -35.33
CA ARG A 295 -3.32 8.56 -34.66
C ARG A 295 -1.80 8.43 -34.63
N TRP A 296 -1.10 8.75 -35.72
CA TRP A 296 0.36 8.73 -35.77
C TRP A 296 0.99 9.72 -34.79
N LEU A 297 0.69 11.01 -34.93
CA LEU A 297 1.30 12.07 -34.11
C LEU A 297 0.91 12.00 -32.64
N HIS A 298 -0.27 11.47 -32.32
CA HIS A 298 -0.64 11.19 -30.94
C HIS A 298 0.21 10.05 -30.35
N ASN A 299 0.47 8.98 -31.12
CA ASN A 299 1.27 7.85 -30.65
C ASN A 299 2.77 8.14 -30.51
N GLU A 300 3.29 9.13 -31.25
CA GLU A 300 4.66 9.63 -31.05
C GLU A 300 4.85 10.33 -29.68
N ASP A 301 3.76 10.79 -29.06
CA ASP A 301 3.78 11.34 -27.70
C ASP A 301 3.40 10.25 -26.69
N ARG A 302 4.42 9.48 -26.24
CA ARG A 302 4.26 8.40 -25.26
C ARG A 302 3.51 8.84 -24.00
N MET A 303 3.79 10.05 -23.49
CA MET A 303 3.12 10.60 -22.31
C MET A 303 1.62 10.75 -22.58
N ALA A 304 1.26 11.31 -23.73
CA ALA A 304 -0.13 11.51 -24.09
C ALA A 304 -0.89 10.20 -24.28
N VAL A 305 -0.28 9.19 -24.90
CA VAL A 305 -0.89 7.85 -25.05
C VAL A 305 -1.23 7.25 -23.69
N GLU A 306 -0.24 7.21 -22.80
CA GLU A 306 -0.41 6.61 -21.48
C GLU A 306 -1.43 7.39 -20.64
N LYS A 307 -1.36 8.72 -20.61
CA LYS A 307 -2.23 9.55 -19.77
C LYS A 307 -3.65 9.71 -20.30
N LEU A 308 -3.88 9.71 -21.62
CA LEU A 308 -5.23 9.65 -22.20
C LEU A 308 -5.90 8.33 -21.80
N SER A 309 -5.22 7.22 -22.04
CA SER A 309 -5.71 5.87 -21.76
C SER A 309 -5.98 5.67 -20.26
N ASP A 310 -5.05 6.08 -19.39
CA ASP A 310 -5.20 6.02 -17.93
C ASP A 310 -6.31 6.94 -17.42
N GLY A 311 -6.44 8.15 -17.99
CA GLY A 311 -7.49 9.09 -17.64
C GLY A 311 -8.89 8.54 -17.88
N ILE A 312 -9.11 7.93 -19.05
CA ILE A 312 -10.39 7.29 -19.40
C ILE A 312 -10.69 6.14 -18.43
N ARG A 313 -9.72 5.26 -18.14
CA ARG A 313 -9.91 4.15 -17.19
C ARG A 313 -10.28 4.62 -15.79
N LYS A 314 -9.62 5.68 -15.30
CA LYS A 314 -9.92 6.25 -13.97
C LYS A 314 -11.33 6.83 -13.89
N PHE A 315 -11.75 7.59 -14.90
CA PHE A 315 -13.12 8.12 -14.94
C PHE A 315 -14.17 7.02 -15.10
N ALA A 316 -13.91 5.99 -15.88
CA ALA A 316 -14.79 4.82 -15.97
C ALA A 316 -14.90 4.07 -14.63
N ALA A 317 -13.77 3.86 -13.93
CA ALA A 317 -13.76 3.22 -12.62
C ALA A 317 -14.55 4.03 -11.58
N ASP A 318 -14.45 5.36 -11.59
CA ASP A 318 -15.23 6.21 -10.68
C ASP A 318 -16.72 6.27 -11.04
N ALA A 319 -17.05 6.25 -12.34
CA ALA A 319 -18.44 6.10 -12.79
C ALA A 319 -19.04 4.77 -12.32
N ILE A 320 -18.30 3.65 -12.42
CA ILE A 320 -18.75 2.33 -11.92
C ILE A 320 -18.95 2.36 -10.41
N LYS A 321 -18.05 2.96 -9.63
CA LYS A 321 -18.24 3.10 -8.17
C LYS A 321 -19.51 3.87 -7.83
N LEU A 322 -19.77 4.96 -8.56
CA LEU A 322 -20.97 5.77 -8.37
C LEU A 322 -22.23 5.00 -8.80
N GLU A 323 -22.16 4.26 -9.89
CA GLU A 323 -23.22 3.39 -10.40
C GLU A 323 -23.60 2.32 -9.36
N THR A 324 -22.60 1.63 -8.79
CA THR A 324 -22.80 0.64 -7.72
C THR A 324 -23.47 1.27 -6.50
N MET A 325 -22.98 2.43 -6.05
CA MET A 325 -23.58 3.17 -4.93
C MET A 325 -25.05 3.52 -5.20
N ILE A 326 -25.40 3.92 -6.42
CA ILE A 326 -26.79 4.20 -6.80
C ILE A 326 -27.61 2.91 -6.85
N LYS A 327 -27.09 1.86 -7.49
CA LYS A 327 -27.77 0.57 -7.68
C LYS A 327 -28.13 -0.08 -6.34
N GLU A 328 -27.19 -0.08 -5.39
CA GLU A 328 -27.44 -0.54 -4.03
C GLU A 328 -28.58 0.24 -3.36
N ARG A 329 -28.60 1.57 -3.48
CA ARG A 329 -29.67 2.39 -2.89
C ARG A 329 -31.01 2.26 -3.62
N MET A 330 -31.01 1.94 -4.91
CA MET A 330 -32.23 1.71 -5.70
C MET A 330 -32.88 0.37 -5.38
N PHE A 331 -32.09 -0.70 -5.29
CA PHE A 331 -32.63 -2.07 -5.29
C PHE A 331 -32.35 -2.88 -4.02
N ASN A 332 -31.42 -2.48 -3.15
CA ASN A 332 -31.23 -3.13 -1.84
C ASN A 332 -32.21 -2.63 -0.77
N VAL A 333 -33.28 -1.92 -1.15
CA VAL A 333 -34.43 -1.64 -0.26
C VAL A 333 -35.38 -2.84 -0.23
N LYS A 334 -34.88 -3.97 0.28
CA LYS A 334 -35.71 -5.02 0.88
C LYS A 334 -35.32 -5.19 2.35
N ASN A 335 -35.44 -4.10 3.11
CA ASN A 335 -35.86 -4.11 4.52
C ASN A 335 -36.15 -2.66 4.98
N GLY A 336 -37.42 -2.26 4.92
CA GLY A 336 -37.93 -1.17 5.77
C GLY A 336 -38.42 0.12 5.08
N LYS A 337 -39.74 0.13 4.81
CA LYS A 337 -40.65 1.30 4.77
C LYS A 337 -40.60 2.26 3.57
N TYR A 338 -41.43 1.95 2.57
CA TYR A 338 -42.13 2.97 1.78
C TYR A 338 -43.12 3.73 2.67
N ASN A 339 -42.95 5.06 2.76
CA ASN A 339 -43.92 5.98 3.36
C ASN A 339 -45.19 6.04 2.49
N LYS A 340 -46.15 5.13 2.73
CA LYS A 340 -47.52 5.30 2.22
C LYS A 340 -48.22 6.40 3.01
N ARG A 341 -48.48 7.52 2.33
CA ARG A 341 -49.32 8.62 2.81
C ARG A 341 -50.66 8.10 3.35
N LYS A 342 -51.02 8.61 4.53
CA LYS A 342 -52.32 8.47 5.21
C LYS A 342 -53.50 8.66 4.24
N ILE A 343 -54.36 7.64 4.14
CA ILE A 343 -55.78 7.83 3.83
C ILE A 343 -56.55 7.34 5.05
N PHE A 344 -57.27 8.27 5.67
CA PHE A 344 -58.17 8.07 6.80
C PHE A 344 -59.33 7.16 6.38
N CYS A 345 -59.61 6.09 7.14
CA CYS A 345 -60.98 5.61 7.27
C CYS A 345 -61.25 4.99 8.65
N LYS A 346 -62.32 5.48 9.26
CA LYS A 346 -62.90 5.20 10.58
C LYS A 346 -63.62 3.85 10.58
N ARG A 347 -63.50 3.04 11.65
CA ARG A 347 -64.57 2.24 12.31
C ARG A 347 -63.92 1.37 13.42
N ARG A 348 -64.14 1.66 14.72
CA ARG A 348 -65.27 1.30 15.62
C ARG A 348 -65.34 -0.18 16.02
N GLY A 349 -65.31 -0.40 17.35
CA GLY A 349 -65.73 -1.61 18.08
C GLY A 349 -64.55 -2.41 18.63
N GLY A 350 -64.35 -2.69 19.92
CA GLY A 350 -65.22 -2.61 21.10
C GLY A 350 -65.30 -3.98 21.78
N ILE A 351 -65.10 -3.99 23.12
CA ILE A 351 -65.65 -4.93 24.14
C ILE A 351 -64.81 -6.21 24.41
N ARG A 352 -64.09 -6.28 25.57
CA ARG A 352 -64.40 -6.95 26.88
C ARG A 352 -64.37 -8.49 26.81
N ARG A 353 -64.01 -9.30 27.82
CA ARG A 353 -63.44 -9.25 29.20
C ARG A 353 -63.37 -10.75 29.64
N LEU A 354 -62.73 -10.97 30.80
CA LEU A 354 -62.79 -12.14 31.71
C LEU A 354 -61.78 -13.25 31.35
N GLY A 355 -60.85 -13.67 32.21
CA GLY A 355 -60.62 -13.39 33.64
C GLY A 355 -60.73 -14.69 34.44
N GLN A 356 -59.67 -15.07 35.16
CA GLN A 356 -59.77 -15.69 36.48
C GLN A 356 -58.41 -15.69 37.18
N SER A 357 -58.49 -15.47 38.48
CA SER A 357 -57.43 -15.17 39.44
C SER A 357 -57.66 -16.02 40.68
N THR A 358 -56.59 -16.48 41.31
CA THR A 358 -56.51 -16.91 42.72
C THR A 358 -55.09 -16.52 43.18
N ALA A 359 -54.89 -15.38 43.86
CA ALA A 359 -54.82 -15.21 45.34
C ALA A 359 -53.81 -16.18 45.99
N MET A 360 -52.82 -15.77 46.80
CA MET A 360 -52.92 -14.86 47.96
C MET A 360 -51.54 -14.41 48.50
N MET A 361 -51.45 -13.12 48.84
CA MET A 361 -50.75 -12.41 49.95
C MET A 361 -49.26 -12.59 50.33
N ARG A 362 -48.65 -11.41 50.58
CA ARG A 362 -47.30 -11.06 51.08
C ARG A 362 -47.06 -11.42 52.57
N PRO A 363 -45.81 -11.32 53.08
CA PRO A 363 -45.44 -10.09 53.82
C PRO A 363 -44.00 -9.57 53.55
N ASN A 364 -43.69 -8.45 54.20
CA ASN A 364 -42.62 -7.47 53.96
C ASN A 364 -41.17 -7.86 54.33
N LEU A 365 -40.25 -7.10 53.71
CA LEU A 365 -38.87 -6.71 54.08
C LEU A 365 -38.12 -7.48 55.17
N SER A 366 -36.94 -7.98 54.80
CA SER A 366 -35.76 -8.06 55.67
C SER A 366 -34.49 -8.17 54.80
N TRP A 367 -33.48 -7.37 55.13
CA TRP A 367 -32.19 -7.29 54.47
C TRP A 367 -31.42 -8.62 54.56
N GLY A 368 -30.96 -9.12 53.41
CA GLY A 368 -30.07 -10.28 53.29
C GLY A 368 -28.84 -9.89 52.47
N VAL A 369 -27.69 -9.95 53.12
CA VAL A 369 -26.33 -9.65 52.65
C VAL A 369 -26.01 -10.45 51.37
N TRP A 370 -25.81 -9.77 50.26
CA TRP A 370 -25.12 -10.35 49.10
C TRP A 370 -23.62 -10.33 49.37
N VAL A 371 -23.07 -11.51 49.66
CA VAL A 371 -21.63 -11.76 49.60
C VAL A 371 -21.21 -11.63 48.14
N LEU A 372 -20.61 -10.49 47.80
CA LEU A 372 -19.81 -10.35 46.59
C LEU A 372 -18.58 -11.25 46.75
N ALA A 373 -18.68 -12.49 46.26
CA ALA A 373 -17.53 -13.29 45.93
C ALA A 373 -16.85 -12.62 44.73
N VAL A 374 -15.92 -11.69 45.01
CA VAL A 374 -14.93 -11.24 44.03
C VAL A 374 -13.96 -12.40 43.84
N SER A 375 -14.35 -13.36 43.00
CA SER A 375 -13.39 -14.22 42.33
C SER A 375 -12.56 -13.32 41.42
N LEU A 376 -11.39 -12.91 41.91
CA LEU A 376 -10.26 -12.46 41.08
C LEU A 376 -9.83 -13.66 40.22
N LEU A 377 -10.59 -13.94 39.17
CA LEU A 377 -10.09 -14.70 38.03
C LEU A 377 -9.08 -13.79 37.33
N PRO A 378 -7.83 -14.25 37.10
CA PRO A 378 -6.90 -13.49 36.30
C PRO A 378 -7.53 -13.26 34.93
N LEU A 379 -7.53 -12.01 34.46
CA LEU A 379 -7.81 -11.68 33.07
C LEU A 379 -6.98 -12.64 32.20
N PRO A 380 -7.57 -13.39 31.25
CA PRO A 380 -6.80 -14.28 30.39
C PRO A 380 -5.87 -13.40 29.54
N GLN A 381 -4.61 -13.32 29.95
CA GLN A 381 -3.53 -12.86 29.08
C GLN A 381 -3.33 -13.92 28.00
N ILE A 382 -2.97 -13.50 26.78
CA ILE A 382 -2.54 -14.41 25.72
C ILE A 382 -1.45 -15.31 26.31
N THR A 383 -1.76 -16.58 26.50
CA THR A 383 -0.75 -17.56 26.85
C THR A 383 0.14 -17.78 25.63
N ALA A 384 1.45 -17.85 25.83
CA ALA A 384 2.39 -18.15 24.74
C ALA A 384 2.02 -19.51 24.13
N GLY A 385 1.90 -19.58 22.80
CA GLY A 385 1.49 -20.78 22.07
C GLY A 385 -0.03 -21.03 22.04
N SER A 386 -0.85 -19.98 21.98
CA SER A 386 -2.31 -20.07 21.80
C SER A 386 -2.74 -19.90 20.34
N ILE A 387 -3.83 -20.56 19.94
CA ILE A 387 -4.41 -20.45 18.59
C ILE A 387 -5.26 -19.17 18.53
N LEU A 388 -4.84 -18.23 17.68
CA LEU A 388 -5.50 -16.94 17.47
C LEU A 388 -6.53 -16.97 16.33
N GLY A 389 -6.42 -17.93 15.43
CA GLY A 389 -7.40 -18.19 14.38
C GLY A 389 -7.02 -19.38 13.53
N ALA A 390 -8.01 -20.05 12.94
CA ALA A 390 -7.78 -21.20 12.08
C ALA A 390 -8.88 -21.31 11.01
N ALA A 391 -8.51 -21.72 9.80
CA ALA A 391 -9.42 -21.92 8.67
C ALA A 391 -9.05 -23.20 7.91
N VAL A 392 -10.07 -23.82 7.31
CA VAL A 392 -9.91 -24.98 6.41
C VAL A 392 -10.66 -24.71 5.12
N ASN A 393 -9.98 -24.89 4.00
CA ASN A 393 -10.57 -24.84 2.65
C ASN A 393 -10.38 -26.21 1.98
N ILE A 394 -11.33 -26.64 1.16
CA ILE A 394 -11.32 -27.96 0.52
C ILE A 394 -11.25 -27.83 -1.00
N GLU A 395 -10.39 -28.63 -1.64
CA GLU A 395 -10.30 -28.78 -3.08
C GLU A 395 -10.53 -30.25 -3.50
N LEU A 396 -11.15 -30.43 -4.67
CA LEU A 396 -11.40 -31.73 -5.29
C LEU A 396 -10.11 -32.33 -5.86
N LEU A 397 -9.95 -33.66 -5.80
CA LEU A 397 -8.81 -34.35 -6.43
C LEU A 397 -9.17 -34.79 -7.86
N ASP A 398 -8.43 -34.29 -8.86
CA ASP A 398 -8.71 -34.46 -10.30
C ASP A 398 -8.79 -35.91 -10.80
N GLN A 399 -8.10 -36.85 -10.14
CA GLN A 399 -7.81 -38.17 -10.71
C GLN A 399 -8.63 -39.31 -10.11
N ASP A 400 -9.36 -39.08 -9.03
CA ASP A 400 -10.14 -40.13 -8.40
C ASP A 400 -11.33 -39.53 -7.67
N ARG A 401 -12.56 -39.91 -8.06
CA ARG A 401 -13.79 -39.63 -7.30
C ARG A 401 -13.85 -40.45 -6.00
N SER A 402 -12.69 -40.61 -5.37
CA SER A 402 -12.48 -41.21 -4.08
C SER A 402 -13.27 -40.44 -3.02
N GLN A 403 -13.56 -41.06 -1.88
CA GLN A 403 -14.20 -40.39 -0.74
C GLN A 403 -13.27 -39.37 -0.05
N GLN A 404 -12.16 -38.99 -0.69
CA GLN A 404 -11.15 -38.08 -0.14
C GLN A 404 -11.09 -36.77 -0.92
N VAL A 405 -10.78 -35.72 -0.19
CA VAL A 405 -10.61 -34.35 -0.68
C VAL A 405 -9.28 -33.80 -0.16
N ARG A 406 -8.75 -32.77 -0.82
CA ARG A 406 -7.56 -32.07 -0.33
C ARG A 406 -7.97 -30.91 0.56
N ALA A 407 -7.58 -30.95 1.83
CA ALA A 407 -7.78 -29.82 2.73
C ALA A 407 -6.53 -28.97 2.83
N HIS A 408 -6.73 -27.65 2.72
CA HIS A 408 -5.74 -26.60 2.93
C HIS A 408 -6.05 -25.90 4.24
N TYR A 409 -5.13 -25.99 5.19
CA TYR A 409 -5.26 -25.37 6.50
C TYR A 409 -4.45 -24.09 6.58
N SER A 410 -5.00 -23.08 7.22
CA SER A 410 -4.28 -21.87 7.66
C SER A 410 -4.54 -21.68 9.14
N LEU A 411 -3.48 -21.48 9.93
CA LEU A 411 -3.55 -21.33 11.37
C LEU A 411 -2.63 -20.20 11.84
N VAL A 412 -3.16 -19.33 12.68
CA VAL A 412 -2.42 -18.26 13.35
C VAL A 412 -2.29 -18.61 14.82
N SER A 413 -1.07 -18.55 15.33
CA SER A 413 -0.76 -18.84 16.73
C SER A 413 0.13 -17.76 17.35
N SER A 414 0.03 -17.56 18.67
CA SER A 414 0.92 -16.65 19.39
C SER A 414 2.35 -17.21 19.45
N LEU A 415 3.35 -16.32 19.50
CA LEU A 415 4.75 -16.73 19.60
C LEU A 415 5.04 -17.41 20.96
N PRO A 416 5.90 -18.44 21.00
CA PRO A 416 6.70 -18.99 19.89
C PRO A 416 5.87 -19.86 18.93
N CYS A 417 6.26 -19.87 17.65
CA CYS A 417 5.57 -20.66 16.62
C CYS A 417 5.59 -22.16 16.94
N PRO A 418 4.44 -22.85 16.90
CA PRO A 418 4.38 -24.29 17.04
C PRO A 418 5.08 -24.99 15.87
N THR A 419 5.58 -26.21 16.09
CA THR A 419 6.10 -27.01 14.98
C THR A 419 4.95 -27.65 14.20
N LEU A 420 5.17 -27.98 12.92
CA LEU A 420 4.13 -28.67 12.14
C LEU A 420 3.75 -30.02 12.76
N ASP A 421 4.69 -30.70 13.41
CA ASP A 421 4.45 -31.95 14.14
C ASP A 421 3.50 -31.77 15.34
N ASP A 422 3.51 -30.58 15.97
CA ASP A 422 2.57 -30.22 17.04
C ASP A 422 1.15 -29.92 16.50
N LEU A 423 1.02 -29.60 15.22
CA LEU A 423 -0.26 -29.22 14.59
C LEU A 423 -0.89 -30.35 13.78
N CYS A 424 -0.07 -31.20 13.15
CA CYS A 424 -0.49 -32.33 12.36
C CYS A 424 -0.13 -33.64 13.05
N HIS A 425 -1.02 -34.13 13.93
CA HIS A 425 -0.91 -35.48 14.45
C HIS A 425 -1.42 -36.50 13.42
N GLU A 426 -0.63 -37.56 13.19
CA GLU A 426 -0.91 -38.70 12.30
C GLU A 426 -1.12 -38.37 10.80
N GLY A 427 -0.06 -38.53 9.98
CA GLY A 427 -0.17 -38.70 8.52
C GLY A 427 0.72 -37.81 7.64
N ASN A 428 0.66 -38.05 6.32
CA ASN A 428 1.44 -37.39 5.25
C ASN A 428 1.06 -35.92 5.03
N CYS A 429 1.26 -35.06 6.04
CA CYS A 429 1.13 -33.62 5.87
C CYS A 429 2.21 -33.10 4.92
N ILE A 430 1.79 -32.37 3.89
CA ILE A 430 2.72 -31.66 3.01
C ILE A 430 2.79 -30.24 3.54
N ASP A 431 3.94 -29.94 4.13
CA ASP A 431 4.27 -28.61 4.60
C ASP A 431 4.28 -27.64 3.41
N GLN A 432 3.61 -26.51 3.59
CA GLN A 432 3.63 -25.43 2.62
C GLN A 432 4.44 -24.24 3.11
N LEU A 433 5.23 -24.38 4.19
CA LEU A 433 6.05 -23.32 4.76
C LEU A 433 6.98 -22.66 3.73
N SER A 434 6.96 -21.32 3.71
CA SER A 434 8.09 -20.54 3.21
C SER A 434 9.28 -20.71 4.13
N SER A 435 10.48 -20.48 3.61
CA SER A 435 11.73 -20.51 4.37
C SER A 435 11.81 -19.55 5.57
N SER A 436 10.82 -18.68 5.75
CA SER A 436 10.57 -17.90 6.96
C SER A 436 9.06 -17.76 7.18
N PRO A 437 8.51 -18.06 8.37
CA PRO A 437 7.09 -17.87 8.65
C PRO A 437 6.74 -16.38 8.68
N VAL A 438 5.53 -16.03 8.26
CA VAL A 438 5.02 -14.66 8.43
C VAL A 438 4.77 -14.43 9.91
N ILE A 439 5.36 -13.37 10.47
CA ILE A 439 5.29 -13.03 11.89
C ILE A 439 4.71 -11.61 12.02
N GLY A 440 3.88 -11.41 13.04
CA GLY A 440 3.45 -10.08 13.49
C GLY A 440 3.68 -9.86 14.97
N VAL A 441 3.51 -8.61 15.39
CA VAL A 441 3.85 -8.06 16.70
C VAL A 441 2.62 -8.00 17.61
N LEU A 442 1.44 -7.63 17.08
CA LEU A 442 0.22 -7.46 17.87
C LEU A 442 -0.87 -8.50 17.50
N PRO A 443 -1.62 -9.01 18.49
CA PRO A 443 -1.51 -8.72 19.92
C PRO A 443 -0.26 -9.36 20.57
N SER A 444 0.28 -8.74 21.62
CA SER A 444 1.44 -9.26 22.37
C SER A 444 1.16 -10.66 22.92
N SER A 445 2.07 -11.65 22.84
CA SER A 445 3.51 -11.63 22.55
C SER A 445 3.93 -11.64 21.07
N GLY A 446 3.02 -11.34 20.15
CA GLY A 446 3.20 -11.50 18.70
C GLY A 446 2.63 -12.83 18.21
N TRP A 447 2.60 -13.01 16.90
CA TRP A 447 1.95 -14.16 16.25
C TRP A 447 2.69 -14.63 15.00
N CYS A 448 2.37 -15.84 14.53
CA CYS A 448 2.84 -16.33 13.24
C CYS A 448 1.82 -17.22 12.53
N LEU A 449 2.01 -17.34 11.22
CA LEU A 449 1.14 -18.10 10.30
C LEU A 449 1.75 -19.46 9.94
N HIS A 450 0.94 -20.50 10.04
CA HIS A 450 1.21 -21.86 9.57
C HIS A 450 0.21 -22.28 8.50
N GLN A 451 0.71 -22.90 7.43
CA GLN A 451 -0.08 -23.39 6.31
C GLN A 451 0.41 -24.75 5.86
N TRP A 452 -0.50 -25.69 5.65
CA TRP A 452 -0.18 -27.03 5.19
C TRP A 452 -1.38 -27.65 4.49
N GLN A 453 -1.15 -28.76 3.80
CA GLN A 453 -2.21 -29.54 3.16
C GLN A 453 -2.21 -31.01 3.60
N LYS A 454 -3.41 -31.58 3.66
CA LYS A 454 -3.64 -32.98 4.02
C LYS A 454 -4.83 -33.52 3.22
N ASN A 455 -4.70 -34.74 2.69
CA ASN A 455 -5.85 -35.44 2.14
C ASN A 455 -6.70 -35.98 3.29
N ILE A 456 -7.99 -35.64 3.30
CA ILE A 456 -8.94 -36.01 4.36
C ILE A 456 -10.20 -36.64 3.75
N PRO A 457 -11.00 -37.39 4.52
CA PRO A 457 -12.32 -37.82 4.07
C PRO A 457 -13.21 -36.60 3.75
N LYS A 458 -14.16 -36.76 2.83
CA LYS A 458 -15.10 -35.67 2.43
C LYS A 458 -15.92 -35.07 3.57
N ASN A 459 -16.02 -35.75 4.72
CA ASN A 459 -16.63 -35.23 5.94
C ASN A 459 -15.67 -35.53 7.08
N HIS A 460 -15.12 -34.48 7.68
CA HIS A 460 -14.03 -34.61 8.65
C HIS A 460 -14.01 -33.42 9.60
N THR A 461 -13.70 -33.71 10.87
CA THR A 461 -13.41 -32.70 11.89
C THR A 461 -11.95 -32.84 12.26
N SER A 462 -11.17 -31.79 12.02
CA SER A 462 -9.80 -31.67 12.52
C SER A 462 -9.81 -30.99 13.87
N ILE A 463 -8.97 -31.45 14.80
CA ILE A 463 -8.86 -30.89 16.16
C ILE A 463 -7.41 -30.50 16.37
N PHE A 464 -7.20 -29.24 16.73
CA PHE A 464 -5.89 -28.66 17.00
C PHE A 464 -5.82 -28.28 18.47
N GLN A 465 -4.80 -28.74 19.17
CA GLN A 465 -4.60 -28.42 20.57
C GLN A 465 -3.13 -28.21 20.84
N LEU A 466 -2.79 -26.99 21.26
CA LEU A 466 -1.46 -26.66 21.77
C LEU A 466 -1.43 -26.87 23.29
N ARG A 467 -0.25 -27.18 23.84
CA ARG A 467 -0.02 -27.77 25.18
C ARG A 467 -0.94 -27.29 26.32
N SER A 468 -1.26 -25.99 26.38
CA SER A 468 -2.07 -25.36 27.44
C SER A 468 -3.36 -24.71 26.95
N ASP A 469 -3.71 -24.86 25.67
CA ASP A 469 -4.74 -24.08 25.00
C ASP A 469 -6.05 -24.84 24.83
N ARG A 470 -7.16 -24.11 24.63
CA ARG A 470 -8.46 -24.74 24.32
C ARG A 470 -8.36 -25.41 22.95
N ALA A 471 -8.83 -26.66 22.85
CA ALA A 471 -8.87 -27.37 21.58
C ALA A 471 -9.75 -26.61 20.57
N VAL A 472 -9.18 -26.30 19.41
CA VAL A 472 -9.86 -25.69 18.27
C VAL A 472 -10.25 -26.80 17.30
N SER A 473 -11.55 -26.93 17.03
CA SER A 473 -12.04 -27.87 16.02
C SER A 473 -12.35 -27.14 14.73
N LEU A 474 -11.94 -27.67 13.58
CA LEU A 474 -12.42 -27.23 12.28
C LEU A 474 -13.23 -28.36 11.64
N TYR A 475 -14.48 -28.08 11.30
CA TYR A 475 -15.36 -28.98 10.58
C TYR A 475 -15.33 -28.70 9.08
N SER A 476 -15.35 -29.76 8.29
CA SER A 476 -15.37 -29.65 6.84
C SER A 476 -16.18 -30.79 6.22
N ALA A 477 -17.05 -30.46 5.27
CA ALA A 477 -17.88 -31.39 4.52
C ALA A 477 -17.97 -30.92 3.06
N ALA A 478 -17.73 -31.82 2.11
CA ALA A 478 -17.87 -31.54 0.68
C ALA A 478 -18.83 -32.55 0.03
N ASP A 479 -19.78 -32.05 -0.77
CA ASP A 479 -20.52 -32.91 -1.69
C ASP A 479 -19.71 -33.12 -2.97
N LEU A 480 -19.45 -34.39 -3.29
CA LEU A 480 -18.71 -34.79 -4.49
C LEU A 480 -19.67 -35.28 -5.59
N SER A 481 -20.97 -35.10 -5.41
CA SER A 481 -21.99 -35.47 -6.37
C SER A 481 -21.96 -34.55 -7.60
N VAL A 482 -22.30 -35.10 -8.77
CA VAL A 482 -22.48 -34.30 -9.98
C VAL A 482 -23.84 -33.64 -9.89
N ARG A 483 -23.85 -32.31 -9.89
CA ARG A 483 -25.07 -31.54 -9.73
C ARG A 483 -25.96 -31.66 -10.96
N SER A 484 -27.27 -31.67 -10.72
CA SER A 484 -28.25 -31.88 -11.79
C SER A 484 -28.42 -30.65 -12.70
N ASP A 485 -28.16 -29.46 -12.17
CA ASP A 485 -28.28 -28.15 -12.81
C ASP A 485 -27.03 -27.79 -13.62
N THR A 486 -25.84 -27.87 -13.02
CA THR A 486 -24.58 -27.48 -13.67
C THR A 486 -23.94 -28.61 -14.48
N LYS A 487 -24.34 -29.87 -14.24
CA LYS A 487 -23.68 -31.08 -14.78
C LYS A 487 -22.21 -31.23 -14.38
N HIS A 488 -21.73 -30.41 -13.45
CA HIS A 488 -20.39 -30.45 -12.89
C HIS A 488 -20.44 -30.89 -11.42
N VAL A 489 -19.28 -31.26 -10.86
CA VAL A 489 -19.16 -31.56 -9.43
C VAL A 489 -19.22 -30.25 -8.65
N ASN A 490 -19.90 -30.24 -7.50
CA ASN A 490 -19.98 -29.08 -6.61
C ASN A 490 -18.60 -28.57 -6.19
N GLN A 491 -18.40 -27.25 -6.15
CA GLN A 491 -17.19 -26.65 -5.59
C GLN A 491 -17.47 -26.08 -4.20
N PRO A 492 -16.79 -26.57 -3.14
CA PRO A 492 -16.94 -25.97 -1.81
C PRO A 492 -16.53 -24.49 -1.77
N PRO A 493 -17.12 -23.70 -0.86
CA PRO A 493 -16.76 -22.30 -0.72
C PRO A 493 -15.37 -22.16 -0.10
N TYR A 494 -14.77 -20.98 -0.28
CA TYR A 494 -13.50 -20.59 0.32
C TYR A 494 -13.71 -19.53 1.39
N VAL A 495 -12.95 -19.63 2.49
CA VAL A 495 -12.88 -18.62 3.55
C VAL A 495 -11.45 -18.10 3.69
N ALA A 496 -11.31 -16.78 3.80
CA ALA A 496 -10.03 -16.13 4.03
C ALA A 496 -9.81 -15.90 5.54
N LEU A 497 -8.67 -16.38 6.06
CA LEU A 497 -8.34 -16.18 7.47
C LEU A 497 -7.81 -14.75 7.70
N PRO A 498 -8.47 -13.91 8.52
CA PRO A 498 -7.99 -12.56 8.80
C PRO A 498 -6.82 -12.56 9.79
N PRO A 499 -5.97 -11.50 9.80
CA PRO A 499 -5.04 -11.25 10.89
C PRO A 499 -5.75 -11.21 12.26
N PRO A 500 -5.03 -11.43 13.38
CA PRO A 500 -5.63 -11.42 14.72
C PRO A 500 -6.53 -10.21 14.97
N VAL A 501 -7.79 -10.46 15.29
CA VAL A 501 -8.83 -9.43 15.40
C VAL A 501 -8.75 -8.75 16.76
N ARG A 502 -8.66 -7.41 16.75
CA ARG A 502 -8.61 -6.57 17.95
C ARG A 502 -9.77 -5.58 17.92
N LEU A 503 -10.59 -5.61 18.96
CA LEU A 503 -11.75 -4.73 19.13
C LEU A 503 -11.56 -3.84 20.36
N GLN A 504 -12.26 -2.71 20.38
CA GLN A 504 -12.24 -1.79 21.51
C GLN A 504 -13.53 -1.89 22.34
N THR A 505 -13.41 -1.75 23.65
CA THR A 505 -14.58 -1.51 24.50
C THR A 505 -15.33 -0.24 24.08
N ALA A 506 -16.65 -0.25 24.22
CA ALA A 506 -17.57 0.84 23.90
C ALA A 506 -17.60 1.32 22.44
N CYS A 507 -16.99 0.56 21.49
CA CYS A 507 -17.03 0.88 20.07
C CYS A 507 -17.63 -0.27 19.26
N SER A 508 -18.65 0.05 18.46
CA SER A 508 -19.22 -0.91 17.53
C SER A 508 -18.32 -1.04 16.30
N GLN A 509 -18.12 -2.27 15.83
CA GLN A 509 -17.25 -2.57 14.71
C GLN A 509 -17.79 -3.75 13.90
N GLU A 510 -17.64 -3.67 12.58
CA GLU A 510 -17.97 -4.76 11.65
C GLU A 510 -16.72 -5.56 11.29
N ILE A 511 -16.84 -6.89 11.33
CA ILE A 511 -15.76 -7.84 11.04
C ILE A 511 -16.24 -8.78 9.94
N PRO A 512 -15.75 -8.63 8.70
CA PRO A 512 -16.12 -9.51 7.60
C PRO A 512 -15.42 -10.87 7.72
N VAL A 513 -16.17 -11.97 7.53
CA VAL A 513 -15.62 -13.34 7.50
C VAL A 513 -14.97 -13.68 6.14
N ASN A 514 -15.11 -12.80 5.15
CA ASN A 514 -14.49 -12.87 3.81
C ASN A 514 -14.58 -14.27 3.17
N VAL A 515 -15.69 -14.52 2.49
CA VAL A 515 -16.01 -15.77 1.80
C VAL A 515 -16.00 -15.58 0.29
N MET A 516 -15.64 -16.61 -0.46
CA MET A 516 -15.70 -16.64 -1.93
C MET A 516 -16.36 -17.94 -2.39
N ASP A 517 -17.27 -17.80 -3.33
CA ASP A 517 -17.93 -18.89 -4.03
C ASP A 517 -17.54 -18.89 -5.52
N LEU A 518 -17.36 -20.07 -6.10
CA LEU A 518 -16.78 -20.20 -7.45
C LEU A 518 -17.73 -20.81 -8.49
N ASP A 519 -18.78 -21.52 -8.07
CA ASP A 519 -19.77 -22.12 -8.98
C ASP A 519 -21.14 -21.44 -8.96
N GLY A 520 -21.27 -20.31 -8.24
CA GLY A 520 -22.41 -19.41 -8.28
C GLY A 520 -23.52 -19.78 -7.28
N ASP A 521 -23.15 -20.49 -6.22
CA ASP A 521 -24.03 -20.97 -5.18
C ASP A 521 -24.31 -19.92 -4.09
N GLU A 522 -25.36 -20.15 -3.32
CA GLU A 522 -25.79 -19.24 -2.26
C GLU A 522 -25.05 -19.57 -0.96
N ILE A 523 -24.21 -18.64 -0.49
CA ILE A 523 -23.46 -18.80 0.76
C ILE A 523 -24.28 -18.28 1.93
N ARG A 524 -24.32 -19.06 3.01
CA ARG A 524 -24.86 -18.62 4.31
C ARG A 524 -23.90 -18.96 5.43
N CYS A 525 -23.73 -18.03 6.35
CA CYS A 525 -22.92 -18.21 7.54
C CYS A 525 -23.80 -18.45 8.77
N ARG A 526 -23.37 -19.34 9.66
CA ARG A 526 -24.03 -19.52 10.97
C ARG A 526 -23.02 -19.71 12.08
N TYR A 527 -23.41 -19.36 13.30
CA TYR A 527 -22.60 -19.70 14.47
C TYR A 527 -22.59 -21.21 14.71
N LYS A 528 -21.40 -21.77 14.90
CA LYS A 528 -21.24 -23.04 15.60
C LYS A 528 -21.03 -22.79 17.09
N LYS A 529 -20.24 -21.78 17.44
CA LYS A 529 -19.98 -21.37 18.83
C LYS A 529 -19.56 -19.90 18.89
N THR A 530 -19.99 -19.18 19.92
CA THR A 530 -19.49 -17.83 20.23
C THR A 530 -19.44 -17.62 21.73
N ASP A 531 -18.31 -17.12 22.23
CA ASP A 531 -18.15 -16.73 23.64
C ASP A 531 -18.76 -15.34 23.93
N LEU A 532 -19.12 -14.56 22.89
CA LEU A 532 -19.66 -13.20 23.01
C LEU A 532 -21.20 -13.12 23.04
N GLY A 533 -21.89 -14.19 22.63
CA GLY A 533 -23.36 -14.24 22.63
C GLY A 533 -23.98 -13.08 21.84
N GLU A 534 -24.95 -12.38 22.44
CA GLU A 534 -25.70 -11.29 21.79
C GLU A 534 -24.86 -10.04 21.48
N LEU A 535 -23.67 -9.90 22.09
CA LEU A 535 -22.74 -8.78 21.87
C LEU A 535 -22.05 -8.84 20.49
N LEU A 536 -22.15 -9.99 19.82
CA LEU A 536 -21.61 -10.20 18.48
C LEU A 536 -22.70 -10.82 17.59
N GLN A 537 -23.34 -9.99 16.77
CA GLN A 537 -24.41 -10.42 15.88
C GLN A 537 -23.82 -10.88 14.53
N LEU A 538 -24.24 -12.03 14.01
CA LEU A 538 -23.85 -12.49 12.69
C LEU A 538 -24.96 -12.18 11.69
N ASN A 539 -24.64 -11.44 10.63
CA ASN A 539 -25.45 -11.41 9.44
C ASN A 539 -25.15 -12.69 8.64
N GLU A 540 -26.12 -13.61 8.62
CA GLU A 540 -25.97 -14.93 8.00
C GLU A 540 -25.87 -14.85 6.47
N GLU A 541 -26.49 -13.86 5.84
CA GLU A 541 -26.47 -13.70 4.38
C GLU A 541 -25.19 -13.02 3.88
N THR A 542 -24.69 -12.02 4.62
CA THR A 542 -23.47 -11.29 4.22
C THR A 542 -22.20 -11.78 4.90
N CYS A 543 -22.30 -12.82 5.75
CA CYS A 543 -21.18 -13.36 6.51
C CYS A 543 -20.36 -12.28 7.24
N THR A 544 -21.04 -11.35 7.91
CA THR A 544 -20.44 -10.20 8.62
C THR A 544 -20.81 -10.22 10.09
N LEU A 545 -19.82 -10.09 10.97
CA LEU A 545 -20.03 -9.98 12.41
C LEU A 545 -20.15 -8.51 12.80
N LEU A 546 -21.19 -8.14 13.52
CA LEU A 546 -21.40 -6.82 14.11
C LEU A 546 -21.19 -6.92 15.62
N TYR A 547 -20.10 -6.31 16.09
CA TYR A 547 -19.82 -6.14 17.50
C TYR A 547 -20.47 -4.84 18.01
N ASP A 548 -21.12 -4.88 19.18
CA ASP A 548 -21.88 -3.75 19.73
C ASP A 548 -21.07 -2.82 20.66
N GLY A 549 -19.85 -3.22 21.05
CA GLY A 549 -19.01 -2.47 21.99
C GLY A 549 -19.17 -2.85 23.46
N GLY A 550 -20.09 -3.77 23.81
CA GLY A 550 -20.47 -4.07 25.18
C GLY A 550 -19.62 -5.13 25.91
N ALA A 551 -18.61 -5.71 25.27
CA ALA A 551 -17.82 -6.78 25.87
C ALA A 551 -16.80 -6.26 26.90
N TYR A 552 -16.48 -7.10 27.88
CA TYR A 552 -15.41 -6.86 28.83
C TYR A 552 -14.04 -7.07 28.18
N LEU A 553 -13.00 -6.53 28.80
CA LEU A 553 -11.62 -6.78 28.37
C LEU A 553 -11.29 -8.26 28.47
N GLY A 554 -10.73 -8.83 27.41
CA GLY A 554 -10.40 -10.25 27.37
C GLY A 554 -10.41 -10.84 25.98
N GLN A 555 -10.41 -12.16 25.92
CA GLN A 555 -10.38 -12.91 24.67
C GLN A 555 -11.63 -13.77 24.51
N TYR A 556 -12.15 -13.83 23.30
CA TYR A 556 -13.40 -14.47 22.99
C TYR A 556 -13.26 -15.37 21.76
N SER A 557 -13.59 -16.65 21.92
CA SER A 557 -13.58 -17.61 20.83
C SER A 557 -14.85 -17.52 20.00
N VAL A 558 -14.71 -17.46 18.68
CA VAL A 558 -15.82 -17.45 17.73
C VAL A 558 -15.56 -18.50 16.66
N GLU A 559 -16.56 -19.36 16.42
CA GLU A 559 -16.52 -20.40 15.40
C GLU A 559 -17.75 -20.27 14.50
N ILE A 560 -17.49 -20.12 13.20
CA ILE A 560 -18.48 -19.83 12.18
C ILE A 560 -18.43 -20.94 11.14
N MET A 561 -19.60 -21.40 10.75
CA MET A 561 -19.78 -22.31 9.62
C MET A 561 -20.12 -21.48 8.40
N VAL A 562 -19.43 -21.73 7.29
CA VAL A 562 -19.74 -21.21 5.96
C VAL A 562 -20.35 -22.36 5.19
N GLU A 563 -21.61 -22.21 4.82
CA GLU A 563 -22.44 -23.25 4.21
C GLU A 563 -22.84 -22.83 2.81
N ASP A 564 -22.73 -23.78 1.89
CA ASP A 564 -22.95 -23.62 0.47
C ASP A 564 -24.25 -24.32 0.06
N PHE A 565 -25.16 -23.57 -0.59
CA PHE A 565 -26.50 -24.01 -0.97
C PHE A 565 -26.75 -23.82 -2.46
N PRO A 566 -27.56 -24.70 -3.08
CA PRO A 566 -27.97 -24.52 -4.47
C PRO A 566 -28.65 -23.16 -4.67
N PRO A 567 -28.47 -22.54 -5.85
CA PRO A 567 -29.06 -21.25 -6.15
C PRO A 567 -30.59 -21.32 -6.07
N SER A 568 -31.18 -20.44 -5.26
CA SER A 568 -32.63 -20.38 -5.03
C SER A 568 -33.40 -20.10 -6.33
N VAL A 569 -34.21 -21.06 -6.80
CA VAL A 569 -35.16 -20.83 -7.91
C VAL A 569 -36.26 -19.87 -7.44
N LYS A 570 -36.38 -18.71 -8.10
CA LYS A 570 -37.41 -17.70 -7.81
C LYS A 570 -38.80 -18.37 -7.67
N ASN A 571 -39.37 -18.32 -6.46
CA ASN A 571 -40.71 -18.80 -6.02
C ASN A 571 -40.82 -20.13 -5.24
N GLN A 572 -39.74 -20.72 -4.71
CA GLN A 572 -39.90 -21.76 -3.68
C GLN A 572 -39.63 -21.22 -2.27
N ILE A 573 -40.55 -21.56 -1.36
CA ILE A 573 -40.43 -21.32 0.08
C ILE A 573 -39.13 -21.98 0.55
N HIS A 574 -38.28 -21.25 1.29
CA HIS A 574 -37.09 -21.79 1.95
C HIS A 574 -37.49 -22.95 2.87
N SER A 575 -37.55 -24.17 2.34
CA SER A 575 -37.52 -25.38 3.17
C SER A 575 -36.09 -25.68 3.54
N GLU A 576 -35.91 -26.42 4.63
CA GLU A 576 -34.69 -26.99 5.21
C GLU A 576 -33.81 -27.77 4.18
N ALA A 577 -33.30 -27.10 3.16
CA ALA A 577 -32.35 -27.67 2.22
C ALA A 577 -31.06 -27.94 2.97
N LYS A 578 -30.49 -29.13 2.79
CA LYS A 578 -29.17 -29.46 3.34
C LYS A 578 -28.10 -28.76 2.48
N PRO A 579 -27.08 -28.12 3.08
CA PRO A 579 -26.00 -27.53 2.30
C PRO A 579 -25.25 -28.61 1.51
N PHE A 580 -24.76 -28.25 0.32
CA PHE A 580 -23.89 -29.09 -0.49
C PHE A 580 -22.54 -29.26 0.22
N SER A 581 -21.90 -28.14 0.54
CA SER A 581 -20.62 -28.13 1.22
C SER A 581 -20.65 -27.22 2.43
N THR A 582 -19.72 -27.46 3.37
CA THR A 582 -19.62 -26.70 4.60
C THR A 582 -18.18 -26.69 5.06
N ILE A 583 -17.66 -25.50 5.38
CA ILE A 583 -16.37 -25.32 6.02
C ILE A 583 -16.52 -24.47 7.27
N SER A 584 -15.57 -24.54 8.20
CA SER A 584 -15.59 -23.72 9.41
C SER A 584 -14.36 -22.83 9.52
N VAL A 585 -14.54 -21.67 10.11
CA VAL A 585 -13.47 -20.77 10.52
C VAL A 585 -13.56 -20.49 12.02
N HIS A 586 -12.40 -20.47 12.68
CA HIS A 586 -12.23 -20.12 14.07
C HIS A 586 -11.46 -18.82 14.19
N LEU A 587 -11.96 -17.89 15.01
CA LEU A 587 -11.35 -16.60 15.30
C LEU A 587 -11.26 -16.41 16.82
N LEU A 588 -10.10 -15.98 17.31
CA LEU A 588 -9.94 -15.48 18.67
C LEU A 588 -9.91 -13.95 18.65
N ILE A 589 -10.99 -13.34 19.13
CA ILE A 589 -11.16 -11.89 19.18
C ILE A 589 -10.60 -11.37 20.50
N THR A 590 -9.70 -10.38 20.42
CA THR A 590 -9.15 -9.71 21.60
C THR A 590 -9.83 -8.36 21.81
N VAL A 591 -10.51 -8.18 22.93
CA VAL A 591 -11.15 -6.92 23.33
C VAL A 591 -10.22 -6.15 24.26
N GLU A 592 -9.81 -4.97 23.82
CA GLU A 592 -8.84 -4.11 24.48
C GLU A 592 -9.46 -2.78 24.92
N ASN A 593 -8.75 -2.04 25.78
CA ASN A 593 -9.24 -0.76 26.28
C ASN A 593 -9.14 0.30 25.17
N GLY A 594 -10.25 0.97 24.88
CA GLY A 594 -10.34 1.90 23.76
C GLY A 594 -9.71 3.28 24.02
N ALA A 595 -9.23 3.91 22.94
CA ALA A 595 -8.84 5.32 22.90
C ALA A 595 -9.95 6.24 22.33
N GLY A 596 -11.13 5.69 22.03
CA GLY A 596 -12.30 6.37 21.45
C GLY A 596 -12.60 5.94 19.99
N CYS A 597 -13.87 5.99 19.57
CA CYS A 597 -14.37 5.32 18.35
C CYS A 597 -14.21 6.11 17.04
N SER A 598 -13.69 7.35 17.07
CA SER A 598 -13.77 8.27 15.93
C SER A 598 -12.52 8.33 15.05
N VAL A 599 -11.45 7.59 15.37
CA VAL A 599 -10.18 7.72 14.66
C VAL A 599 -9.38 6.42 14.61
N VAL A 600 -9.83 5.46 13.79
CA VAL A 600 -9.04 4.26 13.44
C VAL A 600 -8.11 4.56 12.26
N PRO A 601 -6.99 3.83 12.07
CA PRO A 601 -6.19 3.93 10.86
C PRO A 601 -7.03 3.58 9.62
N GLU A 602 -6.88 4.34 8.53
CA GLU A 602 -7.66 4.16 7.31
C GLU A 602 -6.79 3.86 6.10
N PHE A 603 -7.21 2.87 5.30
CA PHE A 603 -6.52 2.54 4.06
C PHE A 603 -6.81 3.57 2.98
N THR A 604 -5.76 4.00 2.27
CA THR A 604 -5.89 4.95 1.17
C THR A 604 -6.39 4.27 -0.11
N GLY A 605 -6.77 5.07 -1.12
CA GLY A 605 -7.24 4.57 -2.42
C GLY A 605 -6.20 3.84 -3.27
N VAL A 606 -4.94 3.79 -2.84
CA VAL A 606 -3.88 2.95 -3.44
C VAL A 606 -4.01 1.50 -2.98
N SER A 607 -4.47 1.27 -1.75
CA SER A 607 -4.66 -0.08 -1.20
C SER A 607 -5.85 -0.77 -1.88
N PRO A 608 -5.75 -2.07 -2.22
CA PRO A 608 -6.87 -2.81 -2.79
C PRO A 608 -8.13 -2.75 -1.93
N VAL A 609 -9.28 -2.84 -2.58
CA VAL A 609 -10.59 -2.95 -1.92
C VAL A 609 -10.77 -4.39 -1.43
N GLY A 610 -11.42 -4.57 -0.26
CA GLY A 610 -11.79 -5.89 0.22
C GLY A 610 -12.70 -6.62 -0.77
N GLY A 611 -12.47 -7.92 -0.98
CA GLY A 611 -13.16 -8.76 -1.95
C GLY A 611 -12.60 -8.70 -3.37
N ALA A 612 -11.61 -7.84 -3.67
CA ALA A 612 -11.03 -7.77 -5.00
C ALA A 612 -10.40 -9.11 -5.42
N VAL A 613 -10.67 -9.53 -6.66
CA VAL A 613 -10.10 -10.73 -7.27
C VAL A 613 -9.03 -10.31 -8.27
N ILE A 614 -7.83 -10.84 -8.10
CA ILE A 614 -6.70 -10.69 -9.01
C ILE A 614 -6.53 -12.03 -9.70
N HIS A 615 -6.74 -12.05 -11.02
CA HIS A 615 -6.45 -13.23 -11.82
C HIS A 615 -4.95 -13.31 -12.08
N VAL A 616 -4.36 -14.47 -11.80
CA VAL A 616 -2.90 -14.67 -11.85
C VAL A 616 -2.61 -15.85 -12.76
N LEU A 617 -1.69 -15.68 -13.71
CA LEU A 617 -1.13 -16.76 -14.51
C LEU A 617 -0.10 -17.56 -13.70
N PRO A 618 0.17 -18.82 -14.05
CA PRO A 618 1.29 -19.55 -13.48
C PRO A 618 2.58 -18.74 -13.58
N PHE A 619 3.32 -18.62 -12.46
CA PHE A 619 4.59 -17.90 -12.38
C PHE A 619 4.54 -16.38 -12.64
N GLU A 620 3.34 -15.79 -12.72
CA GLU A 620 3.18 -14.35 -12.81
C GLU A 620 3.52 -13.68 -11.46
N GLU A 621 4.17 -12.52 -11.57
CA GLU A 621 4.53 -11.67 -10.44
C GLU A 621 3.37 -10.78 -10.02
N VAL A 622 2.99 -10.87 -8.76
CA VAL A 622 1.91 -10.08 -8.15
C VAL A 622 2.52 -9.08 -7.17
N HIS A 623 2.21 -7.80 -7.36
CA HIS A 623 2.53 -6.73 -6.41
C HIS A 623 1.25 -6.13 -5.83
N VAL A 624 1.25 -5.93 -4.52
CA VAL A 624 0.15 -5.27 -3.82
C VAL A 624 0.71 -4.21 -2.90
N ASN A 625 0.39 -2.94 -3.19
CA ASN A 625 0.81 -1.82 -2.36
C ASN A 625 -0.25 -1.57 -1.30
N ILE A 626 0.13 -1.63 -0.04
CA ILE A 626 -0.72 -1.30 1.10
C ILE A 626 -0.24 0.02 1.68
N THR A 627 -1.18 0.94 1.87
CA THR A 627 -0.89 2.25 2.40
C THR A 627 -1.99 2.70 3.35
N ILE A 628 -1.58 3.14 4.53
CA ILE A 628 -2.46 3.50 5.65
C ILE A 628 -2.16 4.92 6.12
N ASP A 629 -3.19 5.71 6.35
CA ASP A 629 -3.14 7.01 7.03
C ASP A 629 -3.57 6.83 8.49
N SER A 630 -2.78 7.35 9.44
CA SER A 630 -3.13 7.36 10.86
C SER A 630 -2.74 8.69 11.49
N ARG A 631 -3.75 9.46 11.90
CA ARG A 631 -3.58 10.85 12.38
C ARG A 631 -3.40 10.99 13.89
N VAL A 632 -3.62 9.91 14.65
CA VAL A 632 -3.68 9.95 16.12
C VAL A 632 -2.57 9.13 16.77
N GLN A 633 -2.26 7.95 16.22
CA GLN A 633 -1.21 7.08 16.74
C GLN A 633 -0.34 6.58 15.60
N SER A 634 0.96 6.41 15.85
CA SER A 634 1.84 5.76 14.90
C SER A 634 1.41 4.32 14.64
N VAL A 635 1.41 3.94 13.37
CA VAL A 635 1.18 2.55 12.97
C VAL A 635 2.38 1.74 13.48
N SER A 636 2.09 0.75 14.31
CA SER A 636 3.09 -0.14 14.89
C SER A 636 3.41 -1.28 13.93
N GLU A 637 2.39 -1.77 13.21
CA GLU A 637 2.56 -2.77 12.16
C GLU A 637 1.40 -2.73 11.15
N ILE A 638 1.68 -3.24 9.95
CA ILE A 638 0.65 -3.68 8.99
C ILE A 638 0.69 -5.21 9.02
N ALA A 639 -0.27 -5.80 9.74
CA ALA A 639 -0.39 -7.24 9.90
C ALA A 639 -0.98 -7.85 8.62
N VAL A 640 -0.28 -8.83 8.04
CA VAL A 640 -0.65 -9.45 6.76
C VAL A 640 -0.63 -10.97 6.89
N ILE A 641 -1.71 -11.62 6.47
CA ILE A 641 -1.80 -13.06 6.25
C ILE A 641 -1.94 -13.29 4.75
N GLY A 642 -1.19 -14.23 4.20
CA GLY A 642 -1.19 -14.47 2.77
C GLY A 642 -0.74 -15.88 2.40
N PRO A 643 -0.54 -16.14 1.10
CA PRO A 643 -0.03 -17.41 0.64
C PRO A 643 1.44 -17.59 1.03
N PRO A 644 1.93 -18.84 1.06
CA PRO A 644 3.34 -19.10 1.32
C PRO A 644 4.27 -18.43 0.31
N GLY A 645 5.38 -17.90 0.81
CA GLY A 645 6.36 -17.17 0.02
C GLY A 645 5.96 -15.73 -0.28
N LEU A 646 4.90 -15.21 0.35
CA LEU A 646 4.56 -13.79 0.28
C LEU A 646 5.68 -12.97 0.93
N PHE A 647 6.32 -12.11 0.15
CA PHE A 647 7.29 -11.16 0.65
C PHE A 647 6.58 -9.86 1.06
N ILE A 648 6.96 -9.36 2.22
CA ILE A 648 6.44 -8.12 2.80
C ILE A 648 7.65 -7.18 2.96
N SER A 649 7.63 -6.03 2.27
CA SER A 649 8.71 -5.04 2.42
C SER A 649 8.78 -4.52 3.87
N PRO A 650 9.94 -4.00 4.32
CA PRO A 650 9.97 -3.16 5.51
C PRO A 650 8.93 -2.04 5.40
N MET A 651 8.31 -1.69 6.54
CA MET A 651 7.36 -0.59 6.59
C MET A 651 8.10 0.73 6.42
N GLU A 652 7.72 1.48 5.40
CA GLU A 652 8.24 2.82 5.15
C GLU A 652 7.30 3.85 5.77
N ILE A 653 7.87 4.86 6.42
CA ILE A 653 7.13 5.98 6.99
C ILE A 653 7.34 7.17 6.06
N GLY A 654 6.31 7.50 5.29
CA GLY A 654 6.30 8.62 4.36
C GLY A 654 5.97 9.96 5.04
N PRO A 655 6.02 11.07 4.28
CA PRO A 655 5.56 12.37 4.78
C PRO A 655 4.07 12.30 5.19
N ASN A 656 3.68 13.08 6.21
CA ASN A 656 2.30 13.15 6.76
C ASN A 656 1.79 11.90 7.53
N PHE A 657 2.66 11.16 8.23
CA PHE A 657 2.26 9.99 9.06
C PHE A 657 1.66 8.81 8.27
N GLN A 658 1.93 8.75 6.97
CA GLN A 658 1.50 7.67 6.09
C GLN A 658 2.49 6.50 6.20
N SER A 659 1.99 5.32 6.51
CA SER A 659 2.80 4.09 6.51
C SER A 659 2.49 3.27 5.28
N SER A 660 3.52 2.73 4.63
CA SER A 660 3.36 1.90 3.43
C SER A 660 4.19 0.62 3.50
N VAL A 661 3.62 -0.44 2.93
CA VAL A 661 4.26 -1.74 2.73
C VAL A 661 3.92 -2.22 1.32
N THR A 662 4.90 -2.79 0.64
CA THR A 662 4.71 -3.45 -0.65
C THR A 662 4.76 -4.96 -0.44
N LEU A 663 3.70 -5.64 -0.86
CA LEU A 663 3.65 -7.10 -0.91
C LEU A 663 4.07 -7.56 -2.30
N SER A 664 4.84 -8.64 -2.35
CA SER A 664 5.31 -9.23 -3.60
C SER A 664 5.21 -10.75 -3.51
N TRP A 665 4.62 -11.38 -4.51
CA TRP A 665 4.40 -12.82 -4.53
C TRP A 665 4.43 -13.38 -5.94
N VAL A 666 4.94 -14.61 -6.09
CA VAL A 666 4.92 -15.33 -7.36
C VAL A 666 4.48 -16.76 -7.10
N ARG A 667 3.48 -17.22 -7.84
CA ARG A 667 2.95 -18.57 -7.70
C ARG A 667 4.01 -19.61 -8.06
N GLY A 668 4.23 -20.57 -7.16
CA GLY A 668 5.12 -21.70 -7.40
C GLY A 668 4.45 -22.79 -8.26
N PRO A 669 5.19 -23.85 -8.63
CA PRO A 669 4.61 -24.96 -9.40
C PRO A 669 3.42 -25.57 -8.65
N ASN A 670 2.25 -25.58 -9.30
CA ASN A 670 0.91 -26.09 -8.95
C ASN A 670 0.74 -27.03 -7.73
N GLN A 671 1.09 -26.58 -6.52
CA GLN A 671 0.87 -27.33 -5.27
C GLN A 671 -0.11 -26.65 -4.31
N PHE A 672 -0.64 -25.47 -4.69
CA PHE A 672 -1.56 -24.69 -3.88
C PHE A 672 -2.97 -24.74 -4.43
N ALA A 673 -3.97 -24.47 -3.58
CA ALA A 673 -5.35 -24.32 -4.00
C ALA A 673 -5.46 -23.30 -5.15
N HIS A 674 -6.32 -23.56 -6.12
CA HIS A 674 -6.55 -22.66 -7.26
C HIS A 674 -6.94 -21.23 -6.85
N LEU A 675 -7.52 -21.06 -5.66
CA LEU A 675 -7.84 -19.77 -5.04
C LEU A 675 -7.02 -19.56 -3.75
N LEU A 676 -6.36 -18.42 -3.64
CA LEU A 676 -5.57 -18.02 -2.47
C LEU A 676 -6.03 -16.64 -1.97
N SER A 677 -5.84 -16.35 -0.69
CA SER A 677 -6.24 -15.07 -0.09
C SER A 677 -5.04 -14.29 0.48
N ILE A 678 -5.08 -12.97 0.39
CA ILE A 678 -4.22 -12.05 1.15
C ILE A 678 -5.13 -11.16 2.01
N CYS A 679 -5.03 -11.27 3.33
CA CYS A 679 -5.76 -10.45 4.29
C CYS A 679 -4.82 -9.55 5.06
N PHE A 680 -5.21 -8.29 5.28
CA PHE A 680 -4.38 -7.31 5.96
C PHE A 680 -5.17 -6.34 6.84
N THR A 681 -4.53 -5.86 7.91
CA THR A 681 -5.03 -4.84 8.84
C THR A 681 -3.87 -4.01 9.39
N ALA A 682 -4.09 -2.75 9.74
CA ALA A 682 -3.09 -1.90 10.38
C ALA A 682 -3.35 -1.81 11.88
N ASN A 683 -2.31 -2.06 12.68
CA ASN A 683 -2.35 -1.97 14.13
C ASN A 683 -1.56 -0.76 14.62
N THR A 684 -2.14 0.01 15.54
CA THR A 684 -1.42 0.93 16.41
C THR A 684 -1.33 0.32 17.81
N GLN A 685 -0.74 1.08 18.75
CA GLN A 685 -0.69 0.70 20.16
C GLN A 685 -2.07 0.32 20.75
N SER A 686 -3.16 0.93 20.30
CA SER A 686 -4.49 0.71 20.87
C SER A 686 -5.64 0.56 19.85
N LEU A 687 -5.39 0.80 18.56
CA LEU A 687 -6.40 0.78 17.50
C LEU A 687 -6.04 -0.26 16.43
N GLN A 688 -7.05 -0.78 15.74
CA GLN A 688 -6.93 -1.63 14.57
C GLN A 688 -7.83 -1.07 13.45
N SER A 689 -7.34 -1.06 12.21
CA SER A 689 -8.17 -0.68 11.06
C SER A 689 -9.25 -1.71 10.77
N ASN A 690 -10.12 -1.43 9.80
CA ASN A 690 -10.92 -2.49 9.21
C ASN A 690 -10.02 -3.58 8.57
N ILE A 691 -10.55 -4.79 8.43
CA ILE A 691 -9.82 -5.90 7.81
C ILE A 691 -10.20 -5.94 6.33
N ARG A 692 -9.19 -6.07 5.45
CA ARG A 692 -9.41 -6.26 4.01
C ARG A 692 -8.76 -7.56 3.56
N CYS A 693 -9.51 -8.37 2.81
CA CYS A 693 -8.99 -9.54 2.15
C CYS A 693 -9.16 -9.41 0.64
N ILE A 694 -8.16 -9.82 -0.12
CA ILE A 694 -8.21 -9.95 -1.58
C ILE A 694 -7.93 -11.40 -1.98
N TRP A 695 -8.36 -11.76 -3.18
CA TRP A 695 -8.26 -13.11 -3.70
C TRP A 695 -7.32 -13.16 -4.91
N LEU A 696 -6.43 -14.15 -4.92
CA LEU A 696 -5.58 -14.49 -6.05
C LEU A 696 -6.16 -15.75 -6.70
N GLN A 697 -6.82 -15.60 -7.85
CA GLN A 697 -7.44 -16.69 -8.58
C GLN A 697 -6.53 -17.11 -9.73
N GLN A 698 -6.11 -18.39 -9.75
CA GLN A 698 -5.31 -18.89 -10.84
C GLN A 698 -6.17 -19.02 -12.10
N THR A 699 -5.71 -18.41 -13.19
CA THR A 699 -6.34 -18.62 -14.51
C THR A 699 -5.97 -20.01 -15.01
N GLN A 700 -6.95 -20.80 -15.44
CA GLN A 700 -6.68 -22.08 -16.09
C GLN A 700 -5.89 -21.84 -17.38
N THR A 701 -4.74 -22.50 -17.52
CA THR A 701 -3.92 -22.46 -18.73
C THR A 701 -3.82 -23.86 -19.31
N ASP A 702 -3.74 -23.96 -20.63
CA ASP A 702 -3.47 -25.23 -21.29
C ASP A 702 -2.15 -25.83 -20.76
N PRO A 703 -2.08 -27.17 -20.59
CA PRO A 703 -0.85 -27.81 -20.16
C PRO A 703 0.28 -27.52 -21.15
N LEU A 704 1.48 -27.25 -20.62
CA LEU A 704 2.65 -27.03 -21.46
C LEU A 704 2.94 -28.28 -22.31
N PRO A 705 3.37 -28.11 -23.57
CA PRO A 705 3.60 -29.25 -24.45
C PRO A 705 4.72 -30.16 -23.93
N PRO A 706 4.59 -31.48 -24.07
CA PRO A 706 5.62 -32.43 -23.63
C PRO A 706 6.97 -32.11 -24.28
N GLY A 707 8.02 -31.99 -23.48
CA GLY A 707 9.35 -31.55 -23.95
C GLY A 707 9.62 -30.05 -23.77
N THR A 708 8.67 -29.29 -23.23
CA THR A 708 8.94 -27.93 -22.73
C THR A 708 9.89 -27.99 -21.55
N GLU A 709 10.99 -27.26 -21.61
CA GLU A 709 12.01 -27.27 -20.57
C GLU A 709 12.50 -25.84 -20.30
N LEU A 710 12.40 -25.40 -19.04
CA LEU A 710 13.05 -24.18 -18.55
C LEU A 710 14.21 -24.58 -17.65
N LYS A 711 15.44 -24.34 -18.11
CA LYS A 711 16.66 -24.58 -17.34
C LYS A 711 17.15 -23.28 -16.70
N CYS A 712 17.11 -23.25 -15.37
CA CYS A 712 17.76 -22.21 -14.58
C CYS A 712 19.24 -22.58 -14.41
N LYS A 713 20.11 -21.99 -15.23
CA LYS A 713 21.55 -22.27 -15.16
C LYS A 713 22.22 -21.29 -14.19
N GLU A 714 22.12 -21.62 -12.90
CA GLU A 714 22.62 -20.77 -11.80
C GLU A 714 24.09 -20.37 -11.97
N ARG A 715 24.95 -21.29 -12.43
CA ARG A 715 26.39 -21.04 -12.63
C ARG A 715 26.71 -20.12 -13.80
N GLU A 716 25.89 -20.17 -14.83
CA GLU A 716 26.06 -19.38 -16.06
C GLU A 716 25.25 -18.08 -16.01
N LEU A 717 24.58 -17.82 -14.87
CA LEU A 717 23.68 -16.68 -14.64
C LEU A 717 22.69 -16.46 -15.79
N GLN A 718 22.10 -17.54 -16.32
CA GLN A 718 21.16 -17.47 -17.44
C GLN A 718 19.98 -18.44 -17.30
N MET A 719 18.86 -18.10 -17.93
CA MET A 719 17.73 -18.99 -18.16
C MET A 719 17.76 -19.47 -19.60
N SER A 720 17.42 -20.74 -19.82
CA SER A 720 17.28 -21.31 -21.15
C SER A 720 15.94 -22.02 -21.26
N LEU A 721 15.08 -21.51 -22.12
CA LEU A 721 13.76 -22.05 -22.43
C LEU A 721 13.83 -22.81 -23.76
N VAL A 722 13.29 -24.03 -23.77
CA VAL A 722 13.09 -24.84 -24.97
C VAL A 722 11.62 -25.19 -25.07
N LEU A 723 10.98 -24.83 -26.19
CA LEU A 723 9.56 -25.03 -26.47
C LEU A 723 9.36 -25.78 -27.79
N PRO A 724 8.71 -26.96 -27.80
CA PRO A 724 8.39 -27.71 -29.02
C PRO A 724 7.37 -26.98 -29.92
N ILE A 725 7.65 -26.90 -31.23
CA ILE A 725 6.80 -26.20 -32.22
C ILE A 725 5.52 -26.96 -32.57
N SER A 726 5.45 -28.27 -32.31
CA SER A 726 4.31 -29.14 -32.66
C SER A 726 2.97 -28.72 -32.06
N PHE A 727 2.96 -27.79 -31.11
CA PHE A 727 1.75 -27.24 -30.47
C PHE A 727 1.52 -25.74 -30.79
N MET A 728 2.36 -25.15 -31.66
CA MET A 728 2.38 -23.73 -32.01
C MET A 728 2.13 -23.48 -33.50
N GLU A 729 1.34 -24.34 -34.17
CA GLU A 729 1.15 -24.34 -35.64
C GLU A 729 0.51 -23.04 -36.18
N ASN A 730 -0.16 -22.26 -35.33
CA ASN A 730 -0.85 -21.01 -35.69
C ASN A 730 -0.17 -19.75 -35.13
N LEU A 731 1.07 -19.84 -34.62
CA LEU A 731 1.82 -18.71 -34.08
C LEU A 731 2.89 -18.24 -35.08
N HIS A 732 2.95 -16.93 -35.30
CA HIS A 732 4.06 -16.32 -36.03
C HIS A 732 5.27 -16.18 -35.09
N PHE A 733 6.27 -17.03 -35.27
CA PHE A 733 7.46 -17.07 -34.38
C PHE A 733 8.29 -15.78 -34.40
N SER A 734 8.21 -15.00 -35.48
CA SER A 734 8.81 -13.65 -35.59
C SER A 734 8.26 -12.65 -34.58
N ASP A 735 7.08 -12.93 -34.05
CA ASP A 735 6.34 -12.01 -33.19
C ASP A 735 6.61 -12.30 -31.70
N LEU A 736 7.43 -13.33 -31.40
CA LEU A 736 7.79 -13.72 -30.05
C LEU A 736 8.89 -12.82 -29.49
N GLN A 737 8.64 -12.24 -28.32
CA GLN A 737 9.57 -11.34 -27.64
C GLN A 737 9.61 -11.63 -26.14
N LEU A 738 10.78 -11.41 -25.55
CA LEU A 738 10.96 -11.38 -24.09
C LEU A 738 10.56 -10.00 -23.54
N ASN A 739 10.77 -9.77 -22.24
CA ASN A 739 10.51 -8.45 -21.64
C ASN A 739 11.31 -7.32 -22.30
N ASP A 740 12.54 -7.60 -22.70
CA ASP A 740 13.35 -6.72 -23.54
C ASP A 740 13.27 -7.18 -25.01
N PRO A 741 12.75 -6.34 -25.92
CA PRO A 741 12.57 -6.70 -27.33
C PRO A 741 13.89 -6.85 -28.10
N THR A 742 15.00 -6.38 -27.54
CA THR A 742 16.33 -6.51 -28.17
C THR A 742 16.92 -7.91 -27.99
N CYS A 743 16.34 -8.72 -27.10
CA CYS A 743 16.87 -10.04 -26.80
C CYS A 743 16.38 -11.10 -27.79
N PRO A 744 17.31 -11.88 -28.36
CA PRO A 744 16.98 -12.79 -29.44
C PRO A 744 16.17 -14.00 -28.94
N VAL A 745 15.08 -14.28 -29.64
CA VAL A 745 14.36 -15.55 -29.56
C VAL A 745 14.67 -16.33 -30.83
N PHE A 746 15.28 -17.50 -30.68
CA PHE A 746 15.65 -18.35 -31.81
C PHE A 746 14.57 -19.40 -32.04
N TYR A 747 14.40 -19.82 -33.29
CA TYR A 747 13.52 -20.93 -33.62
C TYR A 747 14.12 -21.75 -34.77
N ASN A 748 13.88 -23.05 -34.77
CA ASN A 748 14.21 -23.95 -35.87
C ASN A 748 12.95 -24.72 -36.32
N SER A 749 13.09 -25.81 -37.08
CA SER A 749 11.92 -26.58 -37.56
C SER A 749 11.19 -27.39 -36.47
N THR A 750 11.74 -27.47 -35.26
CA THR A 750 11.26 -28.36 -34.19
C THR A 750 11.07 -27.64 -32.85
N HIS A 751 11.86 -26.61 -32.54
CA HIS A 751 11.86 -25.94 -31.25
C HIS A 751 12.03 -24.42 -31.38
N VAL A 752 11.39 -23.69 -30.47
CA VAL A 752 11.73 -22.31 -30.10
C VAL A 752 12.67 -22.36 -28.91
N ILE A 753 13.76 -21.60 -28.97
CA ILE A 753 14.81 -21.55 -27.95
C ILE A 753 15.05 -20.09 -27.58
N ALA A 754 14.89 -19.77 -26.29
CA ALA A 754 15.23 -18.47 -25.74
C ALA A 754 16.24 -18.66 -24.61
N THR A 755 17.45 -18.11 -24.78
CA THR A 755 18.49 -18.12 -23.74
C THR A 755 18.83 -16.69 -23.39
N PHE A 756 18.66 -16.32 -22.12
CA PHE A 756 18.79 -14.94 -21.67
C PHE A 756 19.37 -14.84 -20.26
N PRO A 757 20.19 -13.81 -19.96
CA PRO A 757 20.84 -13.64 -18.67
C PRO A 757 19.84 -13.28 -17.56
N LEU A 758 20.14 -13.72 -16.33
CA LEU A 758 19.37 -13.41 -15.11
C LEU A 758 19.40 -11.91 -14.75
N THR A 759 20.41 -11.18 -15.23
CA THR A 759 20.62 -9.75 -14.96
C THR A 759 20.38 -8.86 -16.18
N GLY A 760 19.85 -9.40 -17.28
CA GLY A 760 19.57 -8.66 -18.52
C GLY A 760 18.31 -9.16 -19.23
N CYS A 761 18.08 -8.71 -20.46
CA CYS A 761 16.90 -9.07 -21.26
C CYS A 761 15.54 -8.79 -20.61
N GLY A 762 15.48 -7.73 -19.80
CA GLY A 762 14.27 -7.38 -19.05
C GLY A 762 13.89 -8.41 -17.98
N THR A 763 14.83 -9.28 -17.59
CA THR A 763 14.65 -10.19 -16.46
C THR A 763 14.58 -9.37 -15.17
N LYS A 764 13.49 -9.55 -14.43
CA LYS A 764 13.29 -8.91 -13.13
C LYS A 764 13.85 -9.80 -12.02
N ARG A 765 14.33 -9.19 -10.94
CA ARG A 765 14.85 -9.88 -9.76
C ARG A 765 14.08 -9.46 -8.51
N MET A 766 13.60 -10.45 -7.77
CA MET A 766 12.90 -10.27 -6.50
C MET A 766 13.61 -11.02 -5.37
N HIS A 767 13.54 -10.47 -4.16
CA HIS A 767 14.01 -11.15 -2.96
C HIS A 767 12.81 -11.73 -2.21
N LEU A 768 12.77 -13.05 -2.04
CA LEU A 768 11.74 -13.78 -1.29
C LEU A 768 12.39 -14.37 -0.04
N GLY A 769 12.76 -13.51 0.92
CA GLY A 769 13.42 -13.92 2.16
C GLY A 769 14.76 -14.63 1.90
N SER A 770 14.79 -15.96 1.99
CA SER A 770 15.97 -16.78 1.74
C SER A 770 16.09 -17.28 0.30
N GLU A 771 15.30 -16.76 -0.66
CA GLU A 771 15.33 -17.13 -2.07
C GLU A 771 15.43 -15.90 -2.97
N LEU A 772 16.13 -16.02 -4.09
CA LEU A 772 16.11 -15.04 -5.17
C LEU A 772 15.25 -15.58 -6.29
N LEU A 773 14.28 -14.79 -6.70
CA LEU A 773 13.42 -15.13 -7.82
C LEU A 773 13.74 -14.23 -9.01
N TYR A 774 13.96 -14.87 -10.15
CA TYR A 774 14.18 -14.19 -11.42
C TYR A 774 13.02 -14.49 -12.35
N THR A 775 12.40 -13.45 -12.92
CA THR A 775 11.23 -13.59 -13.78
C THR A 775 11.43 -12.94 -15.13
N ASN A 776 10.89 -13.55 -16.18
CA ASN A 776 10.79 -12.98 -17.52
C ASN A 776 9.46 -13.44 -18.16
N THR A 777 9.10 -12.92 -19.33
CA THR A 777 7.86 -13.32 -20.00
C THR A 777 8.11 -13.41 -21.49
N LEU A 778 7.83 -14.58 -22.07
CA LEU A 778 7.79 -14.76 -23.51
C LEU A 778 6.37 -14.48 -23.99
N ARG A 779 6.21 -13.46 -24.85
CA ARG A 779 4.90 -13.04 -25.36
C ARG A 779 4.92 -12.87 -26.87
N SER A 780 3.77 -13.10 -27.50
CA SER A 780 3.53 -12.73 -28.89
C SER A 780 3.08 -11.27 -28.96
N ILE A 781 3.77 -10.44 -29.74
CA ILE A 781 3.42 -9.04 -30.00
C ILE A 781 3.13 -8.89 -31.49
N ASN A 782 1.87 -8.64 -31.84
CA ASN A 782 1.50 -8.29 -33.22
C ASN A 782 1.33 -6.77 -33.33
N PRO A 783 2.22 -6.06 -34.04
CA PRO A 783 2.15 -4.60 -34.17
C PRO A 783 1.00 -4.11 -35.06
N ASN A 784 0.30 -4.98 -35.80
CA ASN A 784 -0.59 -4.59 -36.90
C ASN A 784 -2.05 -5.11 -36.83
N SER A 785 -2.54 -5.66 -35.70
CA SER A 785 -3.91 -6.18 -35.65
C SER A 785 -4.84 -5.42 -34.71
N THR A 786 -5.84 -4.73 -35.29
CA THR A 786 -7.18 -4.56 -34.72
C THR A 786 -7.80 -5.94 -34.44
N ILE A 787 -8.54 -6.07 -33.32
CA ILE A 787 -9.22 -7.28 -32.79
C ILE A 787 -9.09 -8.50 -33.72
N SER A 788 -8.08 -9.34 -33.49
CA SER A 788 -7.84 -10.54 -34.30
C SER A 788 -8.13 -11.80 -33.49
N ARG A 789 -8.71 -12.81 -34.14
CA ARG A 789 -8.94 -14.16 -33.57
C ARG A 789 -7.67 -15.03 -33.66
N VAL A 790 -6.50 -14.42 -33.67
CA VAL A 790 -5.21 -15.09 -33.86
C VAL A 790 -4.71 -15.60 -32.52
N ALA A 791 -4.19 -16.82 -32.49
CA ALA A 791 -3.64 -17.41 -31.28
C ALA A 791 -2.45 -16.57 -30.78
N THR A 792 -2.45 -16.18 -29.50
CA THR A 792 -1.38 -15.41 -28.87
C THR A 792 -0.73 -16.23 -27.76
N LEU A 793 0.60 -16.24 -27.71
CA LEU A 793 1.36 -16.87 -26.62
C LEU A 793 1.64 -15.84 -25.52
N LEU A 794 1.34 -16.18 -24.27
CA LEU A 794 1.79 -15.45 -23.09
C LEU A 794 2.32 -16.47 -22.07
N LEU A 795 3.63 -16.53 -21.92
CA LEU A 795 4.30 -17.52 -21.10
C LEU A 795 5.21 -16.84 -20.08
N PRO A 796 4.73 -16.66 -18.82
CA PRO A 796 5.57 -16.22 -17.72
C PRO A 796 6.62 -17.28 -17.38
N LEU A 797 7.85 -16.84 -17.14
CA LEU A 797 9.01 -17.66 -16.85
C LEU A 797 9.55 -17.25 -15.48
N ALA A 798 9.82 -18.21 -14.61
CA ALA A 798 10.38 -17.94 -13.30
C ALA A 798 11.43 -18.98 -12.91
N CYS A 799 12.57 -18.49 -12.41
CA CYS A 799 13.63 -19.29 -11.83
C CYS A 799 13.80 -18.92 -10.36
N ARG A 800 13.46 -19.85 -9.47
CA ARG A 800 13.73 -19.76 -8.04
C ARG A 800 15.13 -20.29 -7.78
N ILE A 801 16.01 -19.44 -7.31
CA ILE A 801 17.36 -19.79 -6.92
C ILE A 801 17.41 -19.67 -5.40
N PRO A 802 17.69 -20.77 -4.66
CA PRO A 802 17.88 -20.72 -3.22
C PRO A 802 18.86 -19.61 -2.89
N GLY A 803 18.43 -18.67 -2.08
CA GLY A 803 19.17 -17.49 -1.69
C GLY A 803 20.24 -17.90 -0.70
N GLN A 804 21.31 -18.50 -1.22
CA GLN A 804 22.60 -18.23 -0.63
C GLN A 804 22.88 -16.74 -0.85
N GLN A 805 22.57 -15.95 0.18
CA GLN A 805 22.98 -14.56 0.39
C GLN A 805 22.26 -13.49 -0.42
N ALA A 806 21.08 -13.11 0.04
CA ALA A 806 20.43 -11.89 -0.42
C ALA A 806 20.13 -10.96 0.77
N LYS A 807 21.20 -10.50 1.44
CA LYS A 807 21.17 -9.34 2.34
C LYS A 807 21.87 -8.18 1.63
N SER A 808 21.18 -7.05 1.48
CA SER A 808 21.78 -5.72 1.27
C SER A 808 21.44 -4.90 2.53
N PRO A 809 22.26 -3.93 2.99
CA PRO A 809 22.54 -2.71 2.23
C PRO A 809 23.98 -2.22 2.43
N ALA A 810 24.88 -2.60 1.54
CA ALA A 810 26.27 -2.14 1.58
C ALA A 810 26.91 -2.44 0.23
N PHE A 811 27.79 -1.57 -0.26
CA PHE A 811 28.62 -1.86 -1.42
C PHE A 811 29.36 -3.18 -1.16
N LYS A 812 28.88 -4.27 -1.79
CA LYS A 812 29.40 -5.61 -1.53
C LYS A 812 30.41 -5.94 -2.62
N ILE A 813 31.69 -5.76 -2.28
CA ILE A 813 32.79 -6.34 -3.04
C ILE A 813 32.55 -7.85 -3.08
N THR A 814 32.43 -8.40 -4.29
CA THR A 814 32.22 -9.84 -4.49
C THR A 814 33.56 -10.56 -4.39
N ILE A 815 33.69 -11.54 -3.51
CA ILE A 815 34.79 -12.53 -3.55
C ILE A 815 34.21 -13.94 -3.34
N PRO A 816 34.64 -14.98 -4.10
CA PRO A 816 34.11 -16.34 -4.03
C PRO A 816 34.94 -17.30 -3.13
N GLU A 817 34.30 -18.44 -2.79
CA GLU A 817 34.90 -19.73 -2.38
C GLU A 817 35.53 -19.90 -0.98
N GLU A 818 34.73 -19.78 0.09
CA GLU A 818 35.05 -20.39 1.42
C GLU A 818 33.78 -20.73 2.24
N VAL A 819 32.64 -20.87 1.56
CA VAL A 819 31.28 -20.97 2.17
C VAL A 819 31.12 -22.15 3.12
N LYS A 820 31.87 -23.25 2.93
CA LYS A 820 31.72 -24.46 3.74
C LYS A 820 32.12 -24.28 5.21
N THR A 821 33.06 -23.40 5.53
CA THR A 821 33.61 -23.29 6.90
C THR A 821 33.03 -22.10 7.66
N PHE A 822 32.91 -20.93 7.03
CA PHE A 822 32.49 -19.69 7.72
C PHE A 822 31.08 -19.23 7.36
N GLY A 823 30.43 -19.93 6.44
CA GLY A 823 29.14 -19.54 5.91
C GLY A 823 29.22 -18.25 5.08
N ALA A 824 28.08 -17.59 4.96
CA ALA A 824 27.95 -16.34 4.22
C ALA A 824 28.46 -15.15 5.01
N VAL A 825 29.73 -14.79 4.80
CA VAL A 825 30.35 -13.67 5.52
C VAL A 825 30.39 -12.42 4.65
N SER A 826 30.00 -11.29 5.23
CA SER A 826 30.24 -9.94 4.72
C SER A 826 30.96 -9.12 5.78
N PHE A 827 31.82 -8.23 5.30
CA PHE A 827 32.51 -7.24 6.12
C PHE A 827 32.09 -5.83 5.71
N TRP A 828 31.99 -4.91 6.65
CA TRP A 828 31.69 -3.50 6.37
C TRP A 828 32.36 -2.59 7.41
N LEU A 829 32.50 -1.31 7.05
CA LEU A 829 33.10 -0.28 7.88
C LEU A 829 32.05 0.73 8.33
N GLU A 830 32.13 1.19 9.56
CA GLU A 830 31.37 2.33 10.06
C GLU A 830 32.26 3.28 10.84
N PHE A 831 31.86 4.55 10.90
CA PHE A 831 32.61 5.61 11.58
C PHE A 831 31.70 6.34 12.54
N HIS A 832 32.11 6.42 13.80
CA HIS A 832 31.31 7.05 14.85
C HIS A 832 32.19 7.95 15.72
N PRO A 833 31.67 9.09 16.20
CA PRO A 833 32.33 9.83 17.27
C PRO A 833 32.49 8.97 18.52
N PRO A 834 33.56 9.16 19.32
CA PRO A 834 33.73 8.45 20.59
C PRO A 834 32.50 8.56 21.51
N GLY A 835 31.87 7.42 21.80
CA GLY A 835 30.69 7.35 22.68
C GLY A 835 29.33 7.51 21.99
N GLU A 836 29.32 7.46 20.66
CA GLU A 836 28.15 7.40 19.78
C GLU A 836 28.15 6.10 18.95
N GLY A 837 27.03 5.76 18.33
CA GLY A 837 26.90 4.57 17.48
C GLY A 837 26.76 3.23 18.23
N PRO A 838 26.88 2.09 17.51
CA PRO A 838 26.89 0.76 18.12
C PRO A 838 28.09 0.63 19.08
N LEU A 839 27.89 0.03 20.25
CA LEU A 839 28.90 -0.05 21.32
C LEU A 839 29.31 1.31 21.92
N ALA A 840 28.43 2.32 21.85
CA ALA A 840 28.63 3.64 22.44
C ALA A 840 29.07 3.64 23.91
N LYS A 841 28.71 2.62 24.71
CA LYS A 841 29.12 2.55 26.13
C LYS A 841 30.60 2.16 26.24
N GLU A 842 31.04 1.22 25.43
CA GLU A 842 32.38 0.67 25.37
C GLU A 842 33.36 1.65 24.71
N THR A 843 32.90 2.43 23.72
CA THR A 843 33.73 3.45 23.06
C THR A 843 33.83 4.74 23.87
N ARG A 844 32.83 5.10 24.69
CA ARG A 844 32.90 6.32 25.53
C ARG A 844 34.03 6.29 26.55
N VAL A 845 34.30 5.13 27.16
CA VAL A 845 35.41 4.91 28.10
C VAL A 845 36.13 3.62 27.71
N PRO A 846 37.03 3.67 26.71
CA PRO A 846 37.58 2.48 26.12
C PRO A 846 38.62 1.82 27.01
N ARG A 847 38.63 0.48 27.02
CA ARG A 847 39.79 -0.29 27.46
C ARG A 847 40.71 -0.48 26.26
N LEU A 848 41.84 0.23 26.25
CA LEU A 848 42.80 0.19 25.16
C LEU A 848 43.82 -0.92 25.41
N ARG A 849 44.27 -1.57 24.34
CA ARG A 849 45.40 -2.52 24.38
C ARG A 849 46.70 -1.73 24.68
N ALA A 850 47.37 -1.98 25.79
CA ALA A 850 48.52 -1.19 26.30
C ALA A 850 49.81 -1.36 25.46
N LEU A 851 50.83 -0.48 25.42
CA LEU A 851 51.03 0.95 25.08
C LEU A 851 52.58 1.15 24.95
N PRO A 852 53.09 2.23 24.33
CA PRO A 852 53.93 3.11 25.15
C PRO A 852 53.41 4.55 25.17
N ALA A 853 53.68 5.20 26.30
CA ALA A 853 53.23 6.52 26.67
C ALA A 853 53.39 7.57 25.57
N VAL A 854 52.27 8.09 25.05
CA VAL A 854 52.23 9.44 24.50
C VAL A 854 51.78 10.34 25.63
N ARG A 855 52.72 11.14 26.14
CA ARG A 855 52.41 12.28 26.99
C ARG A 855 51.28 13.05 26.33
N ALA A 856 50.20 13.31 27.08
CA ALA A 856 49.21 14.30 26.70
C ALA A 856 49.95 15.61 26.41
N ALA A 857 50.20 15.89 25.14
CA ALA A 857 50.64 17.19 24.69
C ALA A 857 49.45 18.11 24.89
N ARG A 858 49.48 18.85 26.00
CA ARG A 858 48.81 20.14 26.11
C ARG A 858 49.23 20.96 24.89
N ASP A 859 48.28 21.21 24.00
CA ASP A 859 47.96 22.55 23.50
C ASP A 859 46.71 22.45 22.61
N LEU A 860 45.55 22.71 23.22
CA LEU A 860 44.30 22.99 22.52
C LEU A 860 44.48 24.26 21.69
N ARG A 861 44.60 24.10 20.37
CA ARG A 861 44.09 25.11 19.45
C ARG A 861 42.72 24.65 19.00
N VAL A 862 41.71 25.44 19.34
CA VAL A 862 40.33 25.25 18.86
C VAL A 862 40.36 25.27 17.34
N THR A 863 40.05 24.14 16.72
CA THR A 863 39.75 24.04 15.29
C THR A 863 38.41 23.31 15.16
N ASP A 864 37.56 23.73 14.21
CA ASP A 864 36.21 23.17 13.97
C ASP A 864 36.22 21.74 13.37
N LYS A 865 37.37 21.05 13.39
CA LYS A 865 37.54 19.68 12.88
C LYS A 865 37.45 18.66 14.01
N MET A 866 36.96 17.47 13.67
CA MET A 866 36.94 16.34 14.61
C MET A 866 38.37 15.95 14.98
N GLU A 867 38.64 15.83 16.28
CA GLU A 867 39.97 15.45 16.79
C GLU A 867 40.14 13.93 16.88
N MET A 868 39.03 13.22 17.12
CA MET A 868 38.98 11.77 17.29
C MET A 868 37.78 11.17 16.57
N LEU A 869 37.97 9.98 15.99
CA LEU A 869 36.93 9.21 15.32
C LEU A 869 37.16 7.72 15.55
N ASP A 870 36.11 6.95 15.83
CA ASP A 870 36.21 5.50 16.01
C ASP A 870 35.83 4.79 14.70
N LEU A 871 36.76 4.00 14.16
CA LEU A 871 36.56 3.10 13.02
C LEU A 871 36.07 1.75 13.52
N HIS A 872 34.87 1.36 13.13
CA HIS A 872 34.28 0.06 13.42
C HIS A 872 34.40 -0.84 12.19
N VAL A 873 34.97 -2.03 12.36
CA VAL A 873 35.06 -3.06 11.34
C VAL A 873 34.19 -4.23 11.77
N PHE A 874 33.18 -4.52 10.97
CA PHE A 874 32.17 -5.53 11.29
C PHE A 874 32.29 -6.76 10.41
N SER A 875 31.82 -7.89 10.95
CA SER A 875 31.53 -9.11 10.22
C SER A 875 30.15 -9.63 10.63
N ASN A 876 29.36 -10.11 9.65
CA ASN A 876 28.08 -10.77 9.94
C ASN A 876 28.24 -12.28 10.19
N CYS A 877 29.47 -12.77 10.36
CA CYS A 877 29.74 -14.19 10.55
C CYS A 877 28.97 -14.71 11.76
N SER A 878 28.07 -15.66 11.52
CA SER A 878 27.22 -16.26 12.56
C SER A 878 27.93 -17.36 13.34
N LEU A 879 29.16 -17.73 12.95
CA LEU A 879 29.91 -18.79 13.60
C LEU A 879 30.51 -18.27 14.91
N ALA A 880 29.96 -18.74 16.05
CA ALA A 880 30.35 -18.27 17.38
C ALA A 880 31.84 -18.48 17.73
N ARG A 881 32.53 -19.41 17.04
CA ARG A 881 33.97 -19.69 17.21
C ARG A 881 34.85 -18.92 16.21
N ALA A 882 34.26 -18.11 15.33
CA ALA A 882 34.99 -17.29 14.39
C ALA A 882 35.39 -15.96 15.02
N GLU A 883 36.63 -15.56 14.74
CA GLU A 883 37.20 -14.31 15.21
C GLU A 883 37.63 -13.44 14.03
N LEU A 884 37.18 -12.18 14.03
CA LEU A 884 37.51 -11.17 13.04
C LEU A 884 38.91 -10.61 13.29
N ILE A 885 39.73 -10.65 12.24
CA ILE A 885 41.08 -10.11 12.25
C ILE A 885 41.18 -9.03 11.16
N VAL A 886 41.64 -7.85 11.56
CA VAL A 886 41.89 -6.73 10.66
C VAL A 886 43.38 -6.68 10.37
N GLY A 887 43.76 -6.84 9.11
CA GLY A 887 45.16 -6.96 8.68
C GLY A 887 45.83 -5.61 8.44
N ARG A 888 45.28 -4.77 7.56
CA ARG A 888 45.81 -3.41 7.33
C ARG A 888 44.67 -2.46 6.99
N CYS A 889 44.82 -1.17 7.31
CA CYS A 889 43.91 -0.14 6.83
C CYS A 889 44.70 1.08 6.35
N ILE A 890 44.26 1.69 5.26
CA ILE A 890 44.82 2.90 4.67
C ILE A 890 43.75 3.97 4.52
N GLU A 891 44.14 5.24 4.62
CA GLU A 891 43.31 6.41 4.32
C GLU A 891 43.75 7.08 3.02
N SER A 892 42.83 7.75 2.33
CA SER A 892 43.14 8.72 1.27
C SER A 892 42.14 9.89 1.26
N GLU A 893 42.55 11.05 0.72
CA GLU A 893 41.66 12.19 0.50
C GLU A 893 40.76 12.00 -0.75
N THR A 894 41.13 11.09 -1.66
CA THR A 894 40.42 10.79 -2.91
C THR A 894 39.97 9.33 -2.95
N GLU A 895 38.85 9.07 -3.63
CA GLU A 895 38.24 7.73 -3.73
C GLU A 895 39.15 6.71 -4.47
N ASP A 896 40.10 7.18 -5.26
CA ASP A 896 41.02 6.34 -6.03
C ASP A 896 42.24 5.83 -5.21
N PHE A 897 42.39 6.26 -3.96
CA PHE A 897 43.49 5.90 -3.05
C PHE A 897 44.91 6.11 -3.61
N THR A 898 45.06 6.97 -4.62
CA THR A 898 46.34 7.22 -5.30
C THR A 898 47.39 7.80 -4.35
N ASN A 899 46.97 8.70 -3.45
CA ASN A 899 47.78 9.23 -2.36
C ASN A 899 47.23 8.70 -1.04
N SER A 900 47.67 7.50 -0.64
CA SER A 900 47.20 6.85 0.58
C SER A 900 48.22 6.87 1.71
N LYS A 901 47.74 6.88 2.96
CA LYS A 901 48.56 6.75 4.17
C LYS A 901 48.08 5.60 5.05
N PRO A 902 48.97 4.88 5.74
CA PRO A 902 48.57 3.78 6.61
C PRO A 902 47.92 4.26 7.91
N LEU A 903 46.75 3.70 8.23
CA LEU A 903 46.08 3.82 9.53
C LEU A 903 46.46 2.67 10.46
N LEU A 904 46.59 1.45 9.92
CA LEU A 904 46.88 0.20 10.63
C LEU A 904 47.79 -0.68 9.78
N ASN A 905 48.80 -1.30 10.40
CA ASN A 905 49.70 -2.24 9.72
C ASN A 905 49.80 -3.53 10.54
N GLN A 906 49.55 -4.67 9.88
CA GLN A 906 49.56 -6.02 10.48
C GLN A 906 48.70 -6.12 11.75
N GLY A 907 47.51 -5.51 11.74
CA GLY A 907 46.56 -5.50 12.86
C GLY A 907 46.95 -4.64 14.05
N CYS A 908 48.13 -4.03 14.03
CA CYS A 908 48.61 -3.18 15.10
C CYS A 908 48.62 -1.71 14.68
N ALA A 909 48.54 -0.84 15.68
CA ALA A 909 48.63 0.61 15.51
C ALA A 909 49.90 1.00 14.73
N SER A 910 49.72 1.60 13.55
CA SER A 910 50.83 2.17 12.80
C SER A 910 51.20 3.53 13.40
N GLY A 911 51.90 3.51 14.54
CA GLY A 911 52.34 4.72 15.26
C GLY A 911 51.29 5.29 16.23
N ASN A 912 51.55 6.49 16.74
CA ASN A 912 50.83 7.11 17.86
C ASN A 912 49.40 7.61 17.53
N GLY A 913 48.94 7.45 16.28
CA GLY A 913 47.70 8.05 15.77
C GLY A 913 46.48 7.13 15.77
N THR A 914 46.64 5.83 15.96
CA THR A 914 45.53 4.85 15.94
C THR A 914 45.65 3.92 17.13
N LEU A 915 44.58 3.65 17.88
CA LEU A 915 44.60 2.73 19.04
C LEU A 915 43.44 1.73 18.98
N GLU A 916 43.70 0.45 19.22
CA GLU A 916 42.65 -0.58 19.29
C GLU A 916 41.86 -0.48 20.61
N ILE A 917 40.53 -0.48 20.50
CA ILE A 917 39.59 -0.58 21.61
C ILE A 917 39.24 -2.06 21.79
N LEU A 918 39.55 -2.61 22.96
CA LEU A 918 39.27 -4.01 23.28
C LEU A 918 37.78 -4.22 23.56
N ILE A 919 37.15 -5.02 22.70
CA ILE A 919 35.73 -5.35 22.77
C ILE A 919 35.57 -6.87 22.94
N SER A 920 34.53 -7.28 23.67
CA SER A 920 34.27 -8.69 24.00
C SER A 920 33.70 -9.52 22.83
N THR A 921 33.13 -8.88 21.81
CA THR A 921 32.54 -9.54 20.64
C THR A 921 33.58 -9.92 19.60
N SER A 922 33.61 -11.19 19.19
CA SER A 922 34.62 -11.70 18.24
C SER A 922 34.41 -11.25 16.79
N THR A 923 33.21 -10.77 16.43
CA THR A 923 32.84 -10.38 15.05
C THR A 923 32.98 -8.88 14.77
N VAL A 924 33.47 -8.11 15.73
CA VAL A 924 33.67 -6.65 15.61
C VAL A 924 35.04 -6.28 16.15
N ARG A 925 35.72 -5.36 15.44
CA ARG A 925 36.95 -4.70 15.90
C ARG A 925 36.80 -3.19 15.77
N VAL A 926 37.29 -2.46 16.76
CA VAL A 926 37.16 -1.00 16.81
C VAL A 926 38.50 -0.35 17.07
N PHE A 927 38.81 0.68 16.29
CA PHE A 927 40.05 1.43 16.38
C PHE A 927 39.77 2.92 16.50
N ARG A 928 40.34 3.56 17.51
CA ARG A 928 40.31 5.01 17.71
C ARG A 928 41.37 5.69 16.88
N LEU A 929 40.95 6.58 15.99
CA LEU A 929 41.80 7.42 15.15
C LEU A 929 41.94 8.82 15.77
N TYR A 930 43.18 9.26 16.01
CA TYR A 930 43.52 10.62 16.41
C TYR A 930 43.92 11.41 15.16
N LEU A 931 42.93 12.07 14.55
CA LEU A 931 43.02 12.64 13.21
C LEU A 931 44.14 13.68 13.09
N ASN A 932 44.38 14.46 14.15
CA ASN A 932 45.47 15.44 14.21
C ASN A 932 46.86 14.79 14.16
N SER A 933 47.03 13.64 14.80
CA SER A 933 48.31 12.90 14.84
C SER A 933 48.59 12.14 13.55
N LEU A 934 47.54 11.83 12.77
CA LEU A 934 47.64 11.17 11.46
C LEU A 934 47.95 12.16 10.31
N GLY A 935 47.94 13.47 10.59
CA GLY A 935 48.29 14.50 9.60
C GLY A 935 47.29 14.58 8.43
N ILE A 936 46.01 14.28 8.68
CA ILE A 936 44.92 14.37 7.71
C ILE A 936 44.49 15.84 7.62
N LYS A 937 44.63 16.45 6.43
CA LYS A 937 44.40 17.91 6.24
C LYS A 937 43.07 18.20 5.55
N GLY A 938 42.55 17.29 4.73
CA GLY A 938 41.26 17.40 4.04
C GLY A 938 40.02 17.42 4.95
N ASP A 939 38.87 17.77 4.37
CA ASP A 939 37.55 17.81 5.03
C ASP A 939 36.76 16.50 4.86
N THR A 940 37.30 15.60 4.04
CA THR A 940 36.72 14.30 3.73
C THR A 940 37.86 13.29 3.60
N MET A 941 37.64 12.06 4.08
CA MET A 941 38.58 10.96 3.91
C MET A 941 37.86 9.69 3.42
N TYR A 942 38.58 8.84 2.69
CA TYR A 942 38.18 7.50 2.29
C TYR A 942 39.10 6.50 2.99
N VAL A 943 38.57 5.34 3.37
CA VAL A 943 39.31 4.32 4.11
C VAL A 943 39.14 2.97 3.45
N GLU A 944 40.26 2.27 3.26
CA GLU A 944 40.30 0.90 2.78
C GLU A 944 40.94 0.00 3.83
N CYS A 945 40.31 -1.12 4.17
CA CYS A 945 40.80 -2.12 5.12
C CYS A 945 40.87 -3.51 4.50
N VAL A 946 41.92 -4.27 4.82
CA VAL A 946 42.04 -5.70 4.51
C VAL A 946 41.73 -6.51 5.76
N VAL A 947 40.78 -7.44 5.67
CA VAL A 947 40.20 -8.19 6.80
C VAL A 947 40.10 -9.68 6.48
N HIS A 948 40.03 -10.52 7.53
CA HIS A 948 39.86 -11.97 7.43
C HIS A 948 39.22 -12.54 8.71
N LEU A 949 38.71 -13.76 8.66
CA LEU A 949 38.22 -14.52 9.81
C LEU A 949 39.12 -15.71 10.10
N CYS A 950 39.19 -16.06 11.38
CA CYS A 950 39.89 -17.25 11.83
C CYS A 950 38.98 -18.11 12.70
N VAL A 951 39.05 -19.44 12.53
CA VAL A 951 38.41 -20.44 13.40
C VAL A 951 39.45 -21.49 13.77
N THR A 952 39.58 -21.76 15.06
CA THR A 952 40.44 -22.83 15.58
C THR A 952 39.72 -24.18 15.51
N THR A 953 40.45 -25.27 15.32
CA THR A 953 39.87 -26.63 15.26
C THR A 953 39.36 -27.13 16.61
N LYS A 954 40.02 -26.82 17.73
CA LYS A 954 39.55 -27.17 19.10
C LYS A 954 38.86 -26.00 19.81
N GLN A 955 37.89 -26.33 20.67
CA GLN A 955 37.03 -25.34 21.35
C GLN A 955 37.76 -24.46 22.39
N THR A 956 38.94 -24.87 22.87
CA THR A 956 39.73 -24.16 23.88
C THR A 956 40.73 -23.16 23.30
N ASP A 957 40.96 -23.22 21.99
CA ASP A 957 42.08 -22.52 21.35
C ASP A 957 41.60 -21.20 20.74
N ARG A 958 42.42 -20.15 20.84
CA ARG A 958 42.14 -18.83 20.27
C ARG A 958 42.98 -18.58 19.02
N CYS A 959 42.46 -17.74 18.13
CA CYS A 959 43.20 -17.33 16.95
C CYS A 959 44.42 -16.50 17.35
N SER A 960 45.53 -16.69 16.63
CA SER A 960 46.79 -16.00 16.93
C SER A 960 46.61 -14.49 16.83
N ASP A 961 47.01 -13.78 17.88
CA ASP A 961 46.97 -12.32 17.91
C ASP A 961 48.09 -11.78 17.01
N PRO A 962 47.77 -11.00 15.96
CA PRO A 962 48.78 -10.49 15.04
C PRO A 962 49.78 -9.52 15.70
N CYS A 963 49.51 -9.07 16.93
CA CYS A 963 50.35 -8.14 17.68
C CYS A 963 51.31 -8.76 18.72
N THR A 964 51.46 -10.09 18.77
CA THR A 964 52.45 -10.75 19.65
C THR A 964 53.73 -11.11 18.89
N GLU A 965 54.88 -10.56 19.33
CA GLU A 965 56.18 -10.62 18.64
C GLU A 965 56.88 -12.00 18.59
N THR A 966 56.28 -13.06 19.15
CA THR A 966 56.84 -14.42 19.07
C THR A 966 55.81 -15.38 18.49
N PRO A 967 55.97 -15.87 17.24
CA PRO A 967 55.12 -16.92 16.71
C PRO A 967 55.45 -18.22 17.46
N ASP A 968 54.55 -18.64 18.35
CA ASP A 968 54.63 -19.95 19.01
C ASP A 968 54.58 -21.04 17.92
N PRO A 969 55.62 -21.88 17.75
CA PRO A 969 55.69 -22.86 16.66
C PRO A 969 54.70 -24.02 16.82
N THR A 970 53.91 -24.04 17.91
CA THR A 970 52.76 -24.93 18.06
C THR A 970 51.49 -24.29 17.51
N ILE A 971 51.53 -23.85 16.24
CA ILE A 971 50.32 -23.31 15.59
C ILE A 971 49.38 -24.48 15.29
N ILE A 972 48.40 -24.62 16.18
CA ILE A 972 47.27 -25.51 16.08
C ILE A 972 46.51 -25.19 14.78
N GLU A 973 46.15 -26.24 14.04
CA GLU A 973 45.36 -26.18 12.80
C GLU A 973 44.20 -25.18 12.96
N SER A 974 44.39 -23.95 12.47
CA SER A 974 43.37 -22.92 12.42
C SER A 974 43.08 -22.65 10.96
N ILE A 975 41.80 -22.60 10.65
CA ILE A 975 41.36 -22.27 9.30
C ILE A 975 41.21 -20.76 9.31
N LEU A 976 41.97 -20.09 8.44
CA LEU A 976 41.83 -18.66 8.17
C LEU A 976 41.14 -18.50 6.82
N THR A 977 40.25 -17.52 6.71
CA THR A 977 39.74 -17.11 5.42
C THR A 977 40.83 -16.41 4.61
N ARG A 978 40.63 -16.31 3.30
CA ARG A 978 41.40 -15.38 2.45
C ARG A 978 41.30 -13.93 2.95
N SER A 979 42.18 -13.07 2.44
CA SER A 979 42.14 -11.63 2.73
C SER A 979 41.10 -10.92 1.86
N TYR A 980 40.23 -10.13 2.47
CA TYR A 980 39.17 -9.36 1.80
C TYR A 980 39.41 -7.88 2.00
N THR A 981 39.29 -7.09 0.92
CA THR A 981 39.39 -5.63 0.98
C THR A 981 38.01 -5.02 1.13
N VAL A 982 37.88 -4.02 2.01
CA VAL A 982 36.63 -3.29 2.32
C VAL A 982 36.93 -1.80 2.26
N GLN A 983 36.17 -1.05 1.47
CA GLN A 983 36.34 0.39 1.28
C GLN A 983 35.14 1.16 1.84
N SER A 984 35.38 2.37 2.35
CA SER A 984 34.35 3.30 2.79
C SER A 984 33.95 4.27 1.68
N GLY A 985 32.74 4.81 1.77
CA GLY A 985 32.38 6.05 1.08
C GLY A 985 33.07 7.28 1.71
N PRO A 986 32.76 8.51 1.24
CA PRO A 986 33.35 9.73 1.78
C PRO A 986 32.98 9.93 3.25
N VAL A 987 33.98 10.04 4.12
CA VAL A 987 33.83 10.29 5.56
C VAL A 987 34.08 11.77 5.86
N PRO A 988 33.05 12.55 6.24
CA PRO A 988 33.22 13.97 6.55
C PRO A 988 33.94 14.16 7.90
N LEU A 989 34.89 15.11 7.96
CA LEU A 989 35.73 15.37 9.14
C LEU A 989 35.42 16.70 9.86
N ILE A 990 34.40 17.43 9.39
CA ILE A 990 33.96 18.71 9.95
C ILE A 990 32.87 18.46 11.00
N LYS A 991 33.00 19.06 12.20
CA LYS A 991 31.90 19.05 13.18
C LYS A 991 30.77 19.94 12.65
N VAL A 992 29.58 19.37 12.43
CA VAL A 992 28.38 20.17 12.17
C VAL A 992 27.97 20.80 13.50
N THR A 993 28.38 22.04 13.74
CA THR A 993 27.92 22.83 14.88
C THR A 993 26.53 23.37 14.54
N GLU A 994 25.50 22.94 15.26
CA GLU A 994 24.19 23.61 15.21
C GLU A 994 24.36 25.11 15.51
N PRO A 995 23.69 26.02 14.78
CA PRO A 995 23.71 27.43 15.12
C PRO A 995 23.02 27.64 16.47
N SER A 996 23.83 27.89 17.49
CA SER A 996 23.37 28.44 18.76
C SER A 996 22.74 29.82 18.51
N THR A 997 21.49 29.99 18.93
CA THR A 997 20.82 31.28 19.06
C THR A 997 21.64 32.17 19.99
N THR A 998 22.37 33.12 19.44
CA THR A 998 23.03 34.19 20.20
C THR A 998 22.00 35.27 20.50
N THR A 999 21.54 35.28 21.75
CA THR A 999 20.87 36.42 22.38
C THR A 999 21.88 37.54 22.62
N ALA A 1000 21.71 38.68 21.95
CA ALA A 1000 22.31 39.94 22.38
C ALA A 1000 21.35 40.64 23.35
N ASN A 1001 21.79 40.83 24.61
CA ASN A 1001 21.09 41.65 25.60
C ASN A 1001 21.27 43.15 25.30
N PRO A 1002 20.22 43.99 25.43
CA PRO A 1002 20.37 45.39 25.72
C PRO A 1002 20.44 45.64 27.24
N THR A 1003 21.27 46.60 27.61
CA THR A 1003 21.64 47.00 28.97
C THR A 1003 20.51 47.71 29.72
N ARG A 1004 20.38 47.35 31.00
CA ARG A 1004 19.62 47.95 32.13
C ARG A 1004 19.08 49.39 31.96
N THR A 1005 17.81 49.57 32.35
CA THR A 1005 17.37 50.57 33.35
C THR A 1005 16.16 50.06 34.17
N ALA A 1006 16.39 49.94 35.49
CA ALA A 1006 15.51 50.05 36.68
C ALA A 1006 14.08 49.44 36.74
N ASN A 1007 13.97 48.29 37.43
CA ASN A 1007 13.20 47.95 38.67
C ASN A 1007 11.85 48.66 39.04
N PRO A 1008 11.01 48.05 39.92
CA PRO A 1008 10.74 46.61 40.14
C PRO A 1008 9.22 46.32 40.37
N VAL A 1009 8.83 45.03 40.47
CA VAL A 1009 7.94 44.47 41.52
C VAL A 1009 7.80 42.94 41.33
N THR A 1010 8.50 42.22 42.22
CA THR A 1010 8.25 40.92 42.88
C THR A 1010 8.01 39.60 42.11
N GLN A 1011 9.12 38.87 41.95
CA GLN A 1011 9.48 37.50 42.46
C GLN A 1011 8.61 36.89 43.60
N PRO A 1012 8.72 35.57 43.95
CA PRO A 1012 9.84 34.61 43.80
C PRO A 1012 9.49 33.29 43.06
N SER A 1013 10.40 32.58 42.37
CA SER A 1013 11.52 31.73 42.88
C SER A 1013 10.97 30.49 43.64
N THR A 1014 11.46 29.25 43.54
CA THR A 1014 12.72 28.63 43.11
C THR A 1014 12.49 27.11 43.35
N SER A 1015 12.86 26.20 42.44
CA SER A 1015 14.15 25.49 42.35
C SER A 1015 14.06 24.03 42.77
N GLN A 1016 14.56 23.17 41.86
CA GLN A 1016 15.38 21.97 42.09
C GLN A 1016 14.71 20.81 42.85
N VAL A 1017 14.97 19.56 42.49
CA VAL A 1017 16.18 18.85 42.94
C VAL A 1017 16.33 17.51 42.18
N THR A 1018 17.55 17.33 41.67
CA THR A 1018 18.38 16.12 41.44
C THR A 1018 17.80 14.74 41.05
N THR A 1019 18.40 14.26 39.96
CA THR A 1019 18.98 12.94 39.66
C THR A 1019 19.25 11.91 40.78
N SER A 1020 19.02 10.63 40.44
CA SER A 1020 19.91 9.44 40.57
C SER A 1020 19.02 8.17 40.43
N ALA A 1021 19.43 6.93 40.19
CA ALA A 1021 20.56 6.25 39.57
C ALA A 1021 20.25 4.73 39.66
N SER A 1022 20.43 3.98 38.56
CA SER A 1022 21.02 2.62 38.45
C SER A 1022 20.71 1.45 39.42
N ARG A 1023 20.60 0.26 38.79
CA ARG A 1023 21.10 -1.10 39.15
C ARG A 1023 20.15 -2.13 39.79
N ALA A 1024 20.20 -3.31 39.18
CA ALA A 1024 19.63 -4.60 39.58
C ALA A 1024 20.58 -5.36 40.53
N LEU A 1025 20.01 -6.22 41.40
CA LEU A 1025 20.43 -7.61 41.67
C LEU A 1025 19.46 -8.31 42.66
N ASP A 1026 19.01 -9.50 42.26
CA ASP A 1026 18.87 -10.78 42.99
C ASP A 1026 18.19 -10.98 44.38
N THR A 1027 17.27 -11.97 44.36
CA THR A 1027 16.92 -13.02 45.36
C THR A 1027 16.06 -12.71 46.60
N GLY A 1028 15.01 -13.53 46.80
CA GLY A 1028 14.62 -14.05 48.13
C GLY A 1028 13.24 -13.72 48.73
N ALA A 1029 12.27 -14.61 48.51
CA ALA A 1029 11.24 -15.15 49.44
C ALA A 1029 10.50 -14.29 50.53
N LEU A 1030 9.16 -14.40 50.49
CA LEU A 1030 8.17 -14.59 51.59
C LEU A 1030 8.07 -13.60 52.80
N TRP A 1031 6.89 -13.01 53.02
CA TRP A 1031 5.90 -13.30 54.10
C TRP A 1031 4.84 -12.18 54.24
N VAL A 1032 3.64 -12.61 54.64
CA VAL A 1032 2.38 -11.88 54.92
C VAL A 1032 2.46 -11.07 56.24
N ILE A 1033 1.68 -9.98 56.39
CA ILE A 1033 0.88 -9.64 57.60
C ILE A 1033 -0.07 -8.46 57.33
N THR A 1034 -1.33 -8.67 57.72
CA THR A 1034 -2.50 -7.78 57.81
C THR A 1034 -2.47 -6.85 59.03
N VAL A 1035 -3.06 -5.63 58.96
CA VAL A 1035 -3.82 -5.03 60.08
C VAL A 1035 -4.92 -4.09 59.56
N SER A 1036 -6.17 -4.38 59.95
CA SER A 1036 -7.35 -3.50 59.86
C SER A 1036 -7.53 -2.73 61.19
N LEU A 1037 -8.11 -1.53 61.14
CA LEU A 1037 -8.83 -0.95 62.29
C LEU A 1037 -9.91 0.05 61.86
N LEU A 1038 -11.02 0.00 62.59
CA LEU A 1038 -12.39 0.38 62.27
C LEU A 1038 -12.97 1.08 63.50
N VAL A 1039 -13.64 2.24 63.36
CA VAL A 1039 -14.61 2.80 64.35
C VAL A 1039 -15.54 3.79 63.59
N LEU A 1040 -16.81 3.49 63.24
CA LEU A 1040 -18.08 3.48 64.01
C LEU A 1040 -18.54 4.85 64.57
N MET A 1041 -19.74 5.33 64.17
CA MET A 1041 -20.84 5.69 65.10
C MET A 1041 -22.17 6.05 64.37
N LEU A 1042 -23.22 5.30 64.77
CA LEU A 1042 -24.63 5.66 65.10
C LEU A 1042 -25.56 6.21 63.99
N LEU A 1043 -26.57 5.46 63.49
CA LEU A 1043 -27.90 5.05 64.05
C LEU A 1043 -28.94 6.20 64.12
N PRO A 1044 -30.25 5.95 63.95
CA PRO A 1044 -31.00 4.70 64.13
C PRO A 1044 -31.44 3.96 62.87
#